data_AF-A0A942UQX6-F1
#
_entry.id   AF-A0A942UQX6-F1
#
_cell.length_a   1.000
_cell.length_b   1.000
_cell.length_c   1.000
_cell.angle_alpha   90.00
_cell.angle_beta   90.00
_cell.angle_gamma   90.00
#
_symmetry.space_group_name_H-M   'P 1'
#
loop_
_entity.id
_entity.type
_entity.pdbx_description
1 polymer ?
#
loop_
_entity_poly.entity_id
_entity_poly.type
_entity_poly.pdbx_seq_one_letter_code
_entity_poly.pdbx_strand_id
1 'polypeptide(L)'
;MLDIRKMIRATLAQSNNPLNSIFMPLDKRDGFRIGQSPIIPTYYYKYIGTKEDETTYYNDLNELDKKLKSLNNQYIRFDNGIPIPARTDLVSMTDVIWKKYNPILPTNKENLFNDLKNINLYPSLNNSLYRKSMIESFHDLLEFYFQNEKIINISKVKNFCLKFFAWINDYIPKLLGDFQGTSIENNINPKVIFYGDIRKHEIYFLTYLYKLGVDVLYINPSLNNSFQKEGLVYEIPNTIKLPKNGIIKEFPTCKKPSLKPTPTKVNSTSSNNTKPIRKDTNESTPVEYNINLNIDDKDIVNTSPKKTSDLFEDIFLPVNHRAGYIESTTPFVPIYFYRYIGTDKKTDEYYHILYNLDKKLSSLDNYYIKFLNQIPLTHNQELIEKTRSIWNEVKSINNSTPDLIVARFVQTKSFPVFKNELLNNTLIKSFRFILDLYISKSKSTNINKVKNFALKLLIWINQYAKNLFTGVDFRDNKSPIKNPKILYYGDIKEHEIYFLVLLSKLGSDILYLNSFSDEAFESFDKDETYSRSLHFKNKIPMKEFPKEDVVIRVETNAYKASEEISKVIHDEQDGLYKPWQFESYQTSHVTLKTTYEELMILWDEESRMRTGFKVENGTVYIPNLFAKISGTYQDLNKYWNEVKQFQSVNQVIFHDKVPFTKPIFRQSDMYTASFLINDKGIDRRRLFGHQVYKYAYLSTALQETILDKINILMKSDMLKKNNSKEYKLKILITLLSLDDRILKAIQRFDYPFKVPKLIIFDNTEDLFNDEDSIVLGFLNLLGFDILVITPTGYNNIEQQIQEKYYDTHKLETINFDLNLPDFNSLNINKAKSILGNLFGRGY
;
A
#
# COMPACT_ATOMS: atom_id res chain seq x y z
N MET A 1 -48.85 28.57 6.84
CA MET A 1 -49.68 27.52 7.46
C MET A 1 -48.81 26.29 7.69
N LEU A 2 -48.88 25.71 8.88
CA LEU A 2 -47.97 24.69 9.42
C LEU A 2 -47.84 23.46 8.50
N ASP A 3 -46.66 23.25 7.91
CA ASP A 3 -46.29 21.91 7.44
C ASP A 3 -45.81 21.10 8.65
N ILE A 4 -46.76 20.41 9.30
CA ILE A 4 -46.49 19.58 10.48
C ILE A 4 -45.54 18.46 10.04
N ARG A 5 -44.27 18.60 10.45
CA ARG A 5 -43.11 17.81 10.02
C ARG A 5 -43.25 16.32 10.41
N LYS A 6 -43.92 15.49 9.59
CA LYS A 6 -43.98 14.03 9.79
C LYS A 6 -42.60 13.38 9.57
N MET A 7 -41.78 13.31 10.62
CA MET A 7 -40.48 12.66 10.64
C MET A 7 -40.20 12.14 12.06
N ILE A 8 -39.30 11.16 12.16
CA ILE A 8 -38.80 10.63 13.42
C ILE A 8 -37.72 11.57 13.94
N ARG A 9 -37.72 11.83 15.25
CA ARG A 9 -36.69 12.63 15.92
C ARG A 9 -36.05 11.81 17.03
N ALA A 10 -34.73 11.77 17.07
CA ALA A 10 -34.01 11.23 18.21
C ALA A 10 -33.83 12.29 19.31
N THR A 11 -33.84 11.86 20.56
CA THR A 11 -33.45 12.69 21.73
C THR A 11 -32.46 11.94 22.58
N LEU A 12 -31.43 12.62 23.09
CA LEU A 12 -30.37 12.00 23.87
C LEU A 12 -30.91 11.45 25.21
N ALA A 13 -30.85 10.14 25.39
CA ALA A 13 -31.27 9.49 26.63
C ALA A 13 -30.13 9.41 27.65
N GLN A 14 -30.43 9.76 28.90
CA GLN A 14 -29.49 9.74 30.02
C GLN A 14 -29.64 8.42 30.81
N SER A 15 -28.53 7.80 31.21
CA SER A 15 -28.53 6.59 32.02
C SER A 15 -27.26 6.45 32.84
N ASN A 16 -27.42 5.98 34.09
CA ASN A 16 -26.31 5.62 34.98
C ASN A 16 -25.68 4.26 34.63
N ASN A 17 -26.35 3.42 33.84
CA ASN A 17 -25.81 2.15 33.34
C ASN A 17 -26.21 1.91 31.87
N PRO A 18 -25.52 2.58 30.92
CA PRO A 18 -25.90 2.53 29.51
C PRO A 18 -25.77 1.14 28.89
N LEU A 19 -24.78 0.32 29.30
CA LEU A 19 -24.60 -1.03 28.76
C LEU A 19 -25.81 -1.95 28.99
N ASN A 20 -26.55 -1.75 30.07
CA ASN A 20 -27.81 -2.45 30.32
C ASN A 20 -29.02 -1.69 29.75
N SER A 21 -28.99 -0.36 29.78
CA SER A 21 -30.13 0.48 29.40
C SER A 21 -30.43 0.45 27.90
N ILE A 22 -29.45 0.16 27.04
CA ILE A 22 -29.69 -0.05 25.61
C ILE A 22 -30.70 -1.18 25.35
N PHE A 23 -30.82 -2.19 26.23
CA PHE A 23 -31.79 -3.28 26.05
C PHE A 23 -33.22 -2.91 26.46
N MET A 24 -33.43 -1.71 27.00
CA MET A 24 -34.76 -1.23 27.40
C MET A 24 -35.65 -1.03 26.16
N PRO A 25 -36.84 -1.67 26.12
CA PRO A 25 -37.86 -1.45 25.10
C PRO A 25 -38.25 0.03 24.98
N LEU A 26 -38.58 0.47 23.77
CA LEU A 26 -38.91 1.86 23.42
C LEU A 26 -40.00 2.47 24.31
N ASP A 27 -41.08 1.72 24.55
CA ASP A 27 -42.24 2.11 25.36
C ASP A 27 -41.89 2.38 26.83
N LYS A 28 -40.77 1.82 27.29
CA LYS A 28 -40.25 1.99 28.65
C LYS A 28 -39.18 3.08 28.74
N ARG A 29 -38.84 3.75 27.63
CA ARG A 29 -37.85 4.84 27.62
C ARG A 29 -38.50 6.17 27.96
N ASP A 30 -37.95 6.85 28.95
CA ASP A 30 -38.36 8.20 29.32
C ASP A 30 -38.23 9.15 28.13
N GLY A 31 -39.32 9.87 27.83
CA GLY A 31 -39.38 10.79 26.71
C GLY A 31 -39.84 10.19 25.37
N PHE A 32 -40.12 8.88 25.30
CA PHE A 32 -40.72 8.28 24.11
C PHE A 32 -42.12 8.82 23.88
N ARG A 33 -42.38 9.30 22.66
CA ARG A 33 -43.69 9.86 22.28
C ARG A 33 -44.10 9.38 20.91
N ILE A 34 -45.28 8.79 20.83
CA ILE A 34 -45.93 8.42 19.57
C ILE A 34 -46.82 9.59 19.12
N GLY A 35 -46.75 9.91 17.83
CA GLY A 35 -47.55 10.97 17.23
C GLY A 35 -47.23 11.11 15.75
N GLN A 36 -47.68 12.20 15.14
CA GLN A 36 -47.37 12.49 13.73
C GLN A 36 -45.85 12.64 13.47
N SER A 37 -45.09 12.95 14.51
CA SER A 37 -43.62 13.02 14.52
C SER A 37 -43.10 12.26 15.75
N PRO A 38 -42.84 10.95 15.66
CA PRO A 38 -42.39 10.16 16.80
C PRO A 38 -41.06 10.68 17.37
N ILE A 39 -40.95 10.70 18.69
CA ILE A 39 -39.71 11.03 19.41
C ILE A 39 -39.15 9.73 20.00
N ILE A 40 -37.94 9.38 19.58
CA ILE A 40 -37.22 8.17 19.99
C ILE A 40 -36.07 8.57 20.94
N PRO A 41 -36.13 8.18 22.23
CA PRO A 41 -35.01 8.33 23.13
C PRO A 41 -33.89 7.36 22.76
N THR A 42 -32.69 7.88 22.52
CA THR A 42 -31.56 7.15 21.95
C THR A 42 -30.32 7.34 22.80
N TYR A 43 -29.62 6.25 23.09
CA TYR A 43 -28.37 6.30 23.87
C TYR A 43 -27.17 6.52 22.93
N TYR A 44 -26.37 7.55 23.20
CA TYR A 44 -25.10 7.79 22.52
C TYR A 44 -23.98 7.99 23.54
N TYR A 45 -23.17 6.94 23.77
CA TYR A 45 -22.16 6.90 24.83
C TYR A 45 -20.77 6.55 24.29
N LYS A 46 -19.77 7.15 24.93
CA LYS A 46 -18.35 6.94 24.69
C LYS A 46 -17.70 6.34 25.92
N TYR A 47 -17.14 5.14 25.81
CA TYR A 47 -16.34 4.48 26.83
C TYR A 47 -14.85 4.62 26.51
N ILE A 48 -14.08 5.19 27.44
CA ILE A 48 -12.63 5.38 27.31
C ILE A 48 -11.92 4.66 28.45
N GLY A 49 -10.91 3.85 28.14
CA GLY A 49 -10.13 3.11 29.13
C GLY A 49 -10.60 1.66 29.32
N THR A 50 -10.04 0.99 30.32
CA THR A 50 -10.32 -0.40 30.71
C THR A 50 -10.64 -0.50 32.19
N LYS A 51 -11.31 -1.59 32.61
CA LYS A 51 -11.48 -1.92 34.04
C LYS A 51 -10.13 -2.35 34.65
N GLU A 52 -10.07 -2.41 35.98
CA GLU A 52 -8.85 -2.78 36.70
C GLU A 52 -8.31 -4.17 36.32
N ASP A 53 -9.23 -5.11 36.10
CA ASP A 53 -8.95 -6.41 35.52
C ASP A 53 -9.30 -6.41 34.02
N GLU A 54 -8.27 -6.53 33.19
CA GLU A 54 -8.42 -6.60 31.73
C GLU A 54 -9.17 -7.85 31.28
N THR A 55 -8.99 -9.00 31.96
CA THR A 55 -9.66 -10.24 31.55
C THR A 55 -11.17 -10.12 31.75
N THR A 56 -11.61 -9.60 32.90
CA THR A 56 -13.02 -9.29 33.14
C THR A 56 -13.56 -8.26 32.14
N TYR A 57 -12.80 -7.20 31.82
CA TYR A 57 -13.22 -6.20 30.83
C TYR A 57 -13.53 -6.81 29.45
N TYR A 58 -12.65 -7.65 28.92
CA TYR A 58 -12.87 -8.29 27.62
C TYR A 58 -13.95 -9.38 27.67
N ASN A 59 -14.11 -10.07 28.80
CA ASN A 59 -15.22 -11.01 29.00
C ASN A 59 -16.57 -10.27 28.96
N ASP A 60 -16.69 -9.12 29.64
CA ASP A 60 -17.90 -8.30 29.64
C ASP A 60 -18.26 -7.81 28.23
N LEU A 61 -17.26 -7.37 27.44
CA LEU A 61 -17.47 -6.96 26.05
C LEU A 61 -17.93 -8.11 25.16
N ASN A 62 -17.40 -9.32 25.37
CA ASN A 62 -17.81 -10.52 24.66
C ASN A 62 -19.25 -10.92 25.02
N GLU A 63 -19.61 -10.86 26.30
CA GLU A 63 -20.99 -11.12 26.74
C GLU A 63 -21.98 -10.10 26.18
N LEU A 64 -21.60 -8.82 26.17
CA LEU A 64 -22.39 -7.75 25.56
C LEU A 64 -22.63 -8.03 24.08
N ASP A 65 -21.58 -8.35 23.31
CA ASP A 65 -21.69 -8.67 21.88
C ASP A 65 -22.53 -9.92 21.62
N LYS A 66 -22.43 -10.95 22.45
CA LYS A 66 -23.29 -12.15 22.38
C LYS A 66 -24.75 -11.81 22.61
N LYS A 67 -25.06 -10.99 23.63
CA LYS A 67 -26.43 -10.53 23.91
C LYS A 67 -26.96 -9.69 22.74
N LEU A 68 -26.15 -8.80 22.17
CA LEU A 68 -26.55 -7.97 21.03
C LEU A 68 -26.76 -8.76 19.74
N LYS A 69 -25.94 -9.79 19.47
CA LYS A 69 -26.13 -10.71 18.34
C LYS A 69 -27.37 -11.59 18.44
N SER A 70 -27.96 -11.70 19.64
CA SER A 70 -29.23 -12.41 19.84
C SER A 70 -30.44 -11.55 19.46
N LEU A 71 -30.25 -10.24 19.35
CA LEU A 71 -31.19 -9.37 18.64
C LEU A 71 -31.03 -9.67 17.14
N ASN A 72 -32.13 -9.68 16.37
CA ASN A 72 -32.13 -9.97 14.92
C ASN A 72 -31.26 -8.95 14.12
N ASN A 73 -31.52 -8.74 12.81
CA ASN A 73 -30.73 -7.87 11.91
C ASN A 73 -30.51 -6.39 12.36
N GLN A 74 -30.98 -5.99 13.53
CA GLN A 74 -30.91 -4.65 14.11
C GLN A 74 -29.62 -4.35 14.90
N TYR A 75 -28.57 -5.18 14.80
CA TYR A 75 -27.26 -4.92 15.44
C TYR A 75 -26.10 -4.98 14.44
N ILE A 76 -25.22 -3.99 14.48
CA ILE A 76 -23.97 -3.94 13.71
C ILE A 76 -22.79 -3.61 14.62
N ARG A 77 -21.67 -4.31 14.41
CA ARG A 77 -20.39 -4.07 15.08
C ARG A 77 -19.32 -3.63 14.08
N PHE A 78 -18.59 -2.59 14.41
CA PHE A 78 -17.38 -2.15 13.70
C PHE A 78 -16.17 -2.33 14.62
N ASP A 79 -15.22 -3.17 14.23
CA ASP A 79 -14.00 -3.48 14.99
C ASP A 79 -12.70 -2.94 14.34
N ASN A 80 -12.76 -2.51 13.07
CA ASN A 80 -11.62 -1.97 12.30
C ASN A 80 -12.04 -0.76 11.43
N GLY A 81 -12.76 0.18 12.03
CA GLY A 81 -13.38 1.28 11.29
C GLY A 81 -14.56 0.85 10.43
N ILE A 82 -15.18 1.79 9.72
CA ILE A 82 -16.30 1.53 8.81
C ILE A 82 -15.74 1.26 7.40
N PRO A 83 -15.98 0.07 6.82
CA PRO A 83 -15.58 -0.23 5.45
C PRO A 83 -16.07 0.81 4.44
N ILE A 84 -15.24 1.15 3.46
CA ILE A 84 -15.62 2.03 2.34
C ILE A 84 -15.88 1.13 1.14
N PRO A 85 -17.14 0.83 0.81
CA PRO A 85 -17.47 -0.01 -0.33
C PRO A 85 -17.20 0.76 -1.64
N ALA A 86 -16.65 0.09 -2.65
CA ALA A 86 -16.55 0.64 -3.99
C ALA A 86 -17.93 0.66 -4.65
N ARG A 87 -18.46 1.85 -4.94
CA ARG A 87 -19.83 2.05 -5.47
C ARG A 87 -19.80 2.84 -6.78
N THR A 88 -19.49 2.15 -7.88
CA THR A 88 -19.44 2.73 -9.24
C THR A 88 -20.81 3.23 -9.71
N ASP A 89 -21.89 2.65 -9.17
CA ASP A 89 -23.28 3.08 -9.33
C ASP A 89 -23.52 4.48 -8.76
N LEU A 90 -23.12 4.74 -7.51
CA LEU A 90 -23.27 6.05 -6.86
C LEU A 90 -22.44 7.14 -7.55
N VAL A 91 -21.24 6.79 -8.00
CA VAL A 91 -20.39 7.70 -8.79
C VAL A 91 -21.09 8.11 -10.08
N SER A 92 -21.61 7.13 -10.83
CA SER A 92 -22.34 7.39 -12.09
C SER A 92 -23.60 8.23 -11.87
N MET A 93 -24.39 7.92 -10.83
CA MET A 93 -25.64 8.63 -10.52
C MET A 93 -25.42 10.08 -10.11
N THR A 94 -24.31 10.39 -9.45
CA THR A 94 -24.04 11.74 -8.94
C THR A 94 -23.12 12.55 -9.86
N ASP A 95 -22.55 11.95 -10.90
CA ASP A 95 -21.62 12.60 -11.84
C ASP A 95 -22.21 13.86 -12.49
N VAL A 96 -23.50 13.85 -12.82
CA VAL A 96 -24.23 15.00 -13.39
C VAL A 96 -24.23 16.20 -12.43
N ILE A 97 -24.39 15.95 -11.12
CA ILE A 97 -24.32 16.98 -10.10
C ILE A 97 -22.88 17.52 -10.01
N TRP A 98 -21.89 16.63 -9.92
CA TRP A 98 -20.51 17.07 -9.72
C TRP A 98 -19.97 17.84 -10.94
N LYS A 99 -20.38 17.49 -12.16
CA LYS A 99 -20.09 18.24 -13.38
C LYS A 99 -20.68 19.65 -13.38
N LYS A 100 -21.88 19.83 -12.81
CA LYS A 100 -22.54 21.15 -12.67
C LYS A 100 -21.76 22.10 -11.75
N TYR A 101 -21.03 21.56 -10.77
CA TYR A 101 -20.34 22.33 -9.73
C TYR A 101 -18.80 22.28 -9.81
N ASN A 102 -18.24 21.78 -10.92
CA ASN A 102 -16.79 21.75 -11.16
C ASN A 102 -16.40 22.93 -12.07
N PRO A 103 -15.45 23.83 -11.70
CA PRO A 103 -14.50 23.76 -10.58
C PRO A 103 -14.91 24.53 -9.32
N ILE A 104 -16.05 25.24 -9.32
CA ILE A 104 -16.41 26.18 -8.25
C ILE A 104 -17.45 25.55 -7.32
N LEU A 105 -17.10 25.40 -6.04
CA LEU A 105 -18.05 25.02 -5.00
C LEU A 105 -19.19 26.07 -4.96
N PRO A 106 -20.47 25.67 -4.97
CA PRO A 106 -21.57 26.62 -5.03
C PRO A 106 -21.52 27.60 -3.86
N THR A 107 -21.60 28.89 -4.18
CA THR A 107 -21.79 29.97 -3.19
C THR A 107 -23.07 29.78 -2.37
N ASN A 108 -24.08 29.12 -2.96
CA ASN A 108 -25.31 28.72 -2.28
C ASN A 108 -25.32 27.19 -1.99
N LYS A 109 -24.94 26.82 -0.77
CA LYS A 109 -24.87 25.43 -0.27
C LYS A 109 -26.23 24.70 -0.33
N GLU A 110 -27.34 25.43 -0.25
CA GLU A 110 -28.69 24.85 -0.33
C GLU A 110 -28.98 24.25 -1.71
N ASN A 111 -28.44 24.84 -2.78
CA ASN A 111 -28.64 24.33 -4.15
C ASN A 111 -27.99 22.94 -4.35
N LEU A 112 -26.80 22.73 -3.77
CA LEU A 112 -26.14 21.43 -3.82
C LEU A 112 -26.94 20.36 -3.08
N PHE A 113 -27.45 20.68 -1.89
CA PHE A 113 -28.28 19.76 -1.14
C PHE A 113 -29.58 19.44 -1.89
N ASN A 114 -30.25 20.45 -2.44
CA ASN A 114 -31.47 20.25 -3.21
C ASN A 114 -31.24 19.34 -4.44
N ASP A 115 -30.12 19.53 -5.16
CA ASP A 115 -29.75 18.64 -6.26
C ASP A 115 -29.48 17.21 -5.78
N LEU A 116 -28.74 17.02 -4.69
CA LEU A 116 -28.48 15.70 -4.09
C LEU A 116 -29.76 15.01 -3.59
N LYS A 117 -30.69 15.78 -3.03
CA LYS A 117 -32.00 15.31 -2.55
C LYS A 117 -32.90 14.84 -3.70
N ASN A 118 -32.80 15.48 -4.86
CA ASN A 118 -33.63 15.18 -6.02
C ASN A 118 -33.18 13.92 -6.78
N ILE A 119 -31.95 13.46 -6.56
CA ILE A 119 -31.48 12.15 -7.06
C ILE A 119 -31.85 11.06 -6.06
N ASN A 120 -32.26 9.89 -6.56
CA ASN A 120 -32.72 8.77 -5.74
C ASN A 120 -31.57 8.04 -5.01
N LEU A 121 -30.86 8.75 -4.13
CA LEU A 121 -29.67 8.27 -3.41
C LEU A 121 -29.97 7.57 -2.08
N TYR A 122 -31.18 7.74 -1.54
CA TYR A 122 -31.58 7.19 -0.25
C TYR A 122 -32.32 5.85 -0.43
N PRO A 123 -32.06 4.85 0.42
CA PRO A 123 -32.72 3.56 0.36
C PRO A 123 -34.21 3.67 0.73
N SER A 124 -35.02 2.79 0.16
CA SER A 124 -36.42 2.62 0.55
C SER A 124 -36.51 1.80 1.83
N LEU A 125 -37.29 2.28 2.80
CA LEU A 125 -37.55 1.60 4.08
C LEU A 125 -39.05 1.37 4.25
N ASN A 126 -39.41 0.38 5.08
CA ASN A 126 -40.80 0.01 5.33
C ASN A 126 -41.61 1.14 6.01
N ASN A 127 -40.98 1.91 6.91
CA ASN A 127 -41.60 3.09 7.51
C ASN A 127 -41.27 4.35 6.69
N SER A 128 -42.31 4.96 6.12
CA SER A 128 -42.23 6.17 5.28
C SER A 128 -41.72 7.41 6.02
N LEU A 129 -41.79 7.47 7.35
CA LEU A 129 -41.28 8.58 8.16
C LEU A 129 -39.75 8.65 8.14
N TYR A 130 -39.04 7.53 7.96
CA TYR A 130 -37.58 7.52 7.91
C TYR A 130 -37.02 8.21 6.66
N ARG A 131 -37.77 8.24 5.55
CA ARG A 131 -37.30 8.93 4.34
C ARG A 131 -37.04 10.41 4.61
N LYS A 132 -38.00 11.10 5.24
CA LYS A 132 -37.84 12.51 5.62
C LYS A 132 -36.75 12.67 6.68
N SER A 133 -36.73 11.78 7.68
CA SER A 133 -35.72 11.79 8.76
C SER A 133 -34.29 11.66 8.25
N MET A 134 -34.05 10.77 7.27
CA MET A 134 -32.75 10.57 6.62
C MET A 134 -32.28 11.78 5.83
N ILE A 135 -33.19 12.42 5.09
CA ILE A 135 -32.88 13.61 4.28
C ILE A 135 -32.54 14.80 5.17
N GLU A 136 -33.37 15.10 6.17
CA GLU A 136 -33.14 16.23 7.08
C GLU A 136 -31.91 16.00 7.97
N SER A 137 -31.69 14.77 8.47
CA SER A 137 -30.49 14.47 9.26
C SER A 137 -29.21 14.60 8.43
N PHE A 138 -29.27 14.30 7.12
CA PHE A 138 -28.12 14.47 6.23
C PHE A 138 -27.89 15.95 5.88
N HIS A 139 -28.97 16.73 5.72
CA HIS A 139 -28.90 18.17 5.55
C HIS A 139 -28.11 18.82 6.69
N ASP A 140 -28.55 18.59 7.94
CA ASP A 140 -27.90 19.14 9.12
C ASP A 140 -26.43 18.72 9.22
N LEU A 141 -26.12 17.46 8.86
CA LEU A 141 -24.77 16.94 8.89
C LEU A 141 -23.88 17.58 7.83
N LEU A 142 -24.41 17.79 6.63
CA LEU A 142 -23.69 18.42 5.52
C LEU A 142 -23.42 19.90 5.84
N GLU A 143 -24.39 20.62 6.40
CA GLU A 143 -24.16 21.97 6.92
C GLU A 143 -23.09 22.01 8.00
N PHE A 144 -23.16 21.08 8.95
CA PHE A 144 -22.19 20.97 10.03
C PHE A 144 -20.78 20.63 9.51
N TYR A 145 -20.67 19.75 8.50
CA TYR A 145 -19.42 19.47 7.79
C TYR A 145 -18.85 20.75 7.17
N PHE A 146 -19.69 21.54 6.49
CA PHE A 146 -19.26 22.82 5.91
C PHE A 146 -18.83 23.88 6.94
N GLN A 147 -19.30 23.80 8.19
CA GLN A 147 -18.93 24.75 9.25
C GLN A 147 -17.59 24.38 9.91
N ASN A 148 -17.25 23.08 9.97
CA ASN A 148 -16.11 22.58 10.73
C ASN A 148 -14.88 22.21 9.88
N GLU A 149 -14.99 22.25 8.55
CA GLU A 149 -13.85 22.02 7.65
C GLU A 149 -13.08 23.31 7.35
N LYS A 150 -11.76 23.32 7.61
CA LYS A 150 -10.88 24.48 7.40
C LYS A 150 -10.69 24.86 5.92
N ILE A 151 -10.74 23.88 5.03
CA ILE A 151 -10.53 24.04 3.58
C ILE A 151 -11.51 23.12 2.87
N ILE A 152 -12.52 23.70 2.20
CA ILE A 152 -13.58 23.00 1.49
C ILE A 152 -13.40 23.25 -0.02
N ASN A 153 -13.38 22.18 -0.80
CA ASN A 153 -13.43 22.22 -2.27
C ASN A 153 -14.41 21.16 -2.77
N ILE A 154 -14.75 21.22 -4.07
CA ILE A 154 -15.76 20.33 -4.66
C ILE A 154 -15.37 18.84 -4.51
N SER A 155 -14.09 18.50 -4.66
CA SER A 155 -13.59 17.13 -4.54
C SER A 155 -13.76 16.56 -3.13
N LYS A 156 -13.47 17.34 -2.08
CA LYS A 156 -13.67 16.94 -0.69
C LYS A 156 -15.15 16.72 -0.37
N VAL A 157 -16.01 17.60 -0.86
CA VAL A 157 -17.47 17.50 -0.65
C VAL A 157 -18.03 16.30 -1.41
N LYS A 158 -17.59 16.08 -2.65
CA LYS A 158 -17.90 14.90 -3.45
C LYS A 158 -17.51 13.62 -2.71
N ASN A 159 -16.27 13.52 -2.24
CA ASN A 159 -15.77 12.34 -1.53
C ASN A 159 -16.50 12.11 -0.21
N PHE A 160 -16.82 13.17 0.54
CA PHE A 160 -17.66 13.10 1.73
C PHE A 160 -19.04 12.53 1.39
N CYS A 161 -19.77 13.14 0.44
CA CYS A 161 -21.10 12.70 0.04
C CYS A 161 -21.12 11.27 -0.49
N LEU A 162 -20.20 10.89 -1.37
CA LEU A 162 -20.12 9.53 -1.94
C LEU A 162 -19.92 8.48 -0.86
N LYS A 163 -18.94 8.70 0.03
CA LYS A 163 -18.67 7.81 1.16
C LYS A 163 -19.87 7.70 2.10
N PHE A 164 -20.54 8.82 2.35
CA PHE A 164 -21.71 8.86 3.22
C PHE A 164 -22.92 8.13 2.64
N PHE A 165 -23.26 8.38 1.37
CA PHE A 165 -24.35 7.69 0.69
C PHE A 165 -24.08 6.20 0.53
N ALA A 166 -22.82 5.79 0.35
CA ALA A 166 -22.46 4.39 0.33
C ALA A 166 -22.77 3.71 1.68
N TRP A 167 -22.40 4.35 2.80
CA TRP A 167 -22.73 3.85 4.13
C TRP A 167 -24.23 3.85 4.43
N ILE A 168 -24.95 4.89 3.99
CA ILE A 168 -26.41 4.94 4.10
C ILE A 168 -27.02 3.72 3.40
N ASN A 169 -26.63 3.45 2.15
CA ASN A 169 -27.19 2.34 1.38
C ASN A 169 -26.83 0.95 1.94
N ASP A 170 -25.64 0.79 2.54
CA ASP A 170 -25.18 -0.51 3.01
C ASP A 170 -25.66 -0.88 4.42
N TYR A 171 -25.85 0.11 5.30
CA TYR A 171 -26.11 -0.13 6.73
C TYR A 171 -27.51 0.27 7.18
N ILE A 172 -28.13 1.30 6.58
CA ILE A 172 -29.47 1.74 6.99
C ILE A 172 -30.54 0.68 6.72
N PRO A 173 -30.59 0.01 5.54
CA PRO A 173 -31.56 -1.06 5.31
C PRO A 173 -31.41 -2.23 6.28
N LYS A 174 -30.17 -2.53 6.72
CA LYS A 174 -29.91 -3.59 7.69
C LYS A 174 -30.44 -3.21 9.07
N LEU A 175 -30.12 -2.00 9.54
CA LEU A 175 -30.51 -1.52 10.88
C LEU A 175 -32.00 -1.18 10.99
N LEU A 176 -32.56 -0.50 9.98
CA LEU A 176 -33.89 0.12 10.02
C LEU A 176 -34.92 -0.54 9.10
N GLY A 177 -34.56 -1.53 8.29
CA GLY A 177 -35.47 -2.19 7.34
C GLY A 177 -36.72 -2.75 8.00
N ASP A 178 -36.56 -3.51 9.08
CA ASP A 178 -37.66 -4.12 9.84
C ASP A 178 -38.11 -3.27 11.05
N PHE A 179 -37.45 -2.14 11.29
CA PHE A 179 -37.71 -1.32 12.47
C PHE A 179 -38.86 -0.33 12.22
N GLN A 180 -40.01 -0.60 12.83
CA GLN A 180 -41.18 0.26 12.66
C GLN A 180 -41.06 1.60 13.40
N GLY A 181 -40.40 1.68 14.56
CA GLY A 181 -40.19 2.95 15.29
C GLY A 181 -41.46 3.70 15.76
N THR A 182 -42.65 3.16 15.45
CA THR A 182 -43.98 3.74 15.72
C THR A 182 -44.90 2.78 16.48
N SER A 183 -44.46 1.57 16.78
CA SER A 183 -45.21 0.54 17.51
C SER A 183 -44.94 0.59 19.01
N ILE A 184 -45.97 0.28 19.82
CA ILE A 184 -45.94 0.33 21.29
C ILE A 184 -45.32 -0.95 21.89
N GLU A 185 -45.42 -2.10 21.20
CA GLU A 185 -45.05 -3.38 21.81
C GLU A 185 -43.59 -3.78 21.53
N ASN A 186 -42.79 -3.85 22.60
CA ASN A 186 -41.49 -4.53 22.70
C ASN A 186 -40.44 -4.20 21.62
N ASN A 187 -40.55 -3.05 20.96
CA ASN A 187 -39.60 -2.66 19.92
C ASN A 187 -38.33 -2.08 20.57
N ILE A 188 -37.16 -2.62 20.21
CA ILE A 188 -35.87 -2.19 20.75
C ILE A 188 -35.18 -1.37 19.68
N ASN A 189 -34.58 -0.23 20.04
CA ASN A 189 -33.82 0.57 19.07
C ASN A 189 -32.71 -0.29 18.43
N PRO A 190 -32.45 -0.12 17.12
CA PRO A 190 -31.28 -0.70 16.49
C PRO A 190 -29.99 -0.23 17.17
N LYS A 191 -28.93 -1.03 17.06
CA LYS A 191 -27.73 -0.86 17.88
C LYS A 191 -26.47 -0.91 17.04
N VAL A 192 -25.55 0.00 17.34
CA VAL A 192 -24.21 0.02 16.77
C VAL A 192 -23.17 0.07 17.86
N ILE A 193 -22.24 -0.89 17.82
CA ILE A 193 -20.98 -0.82 18.57
C ILE A 193 -19.87 -0.45 17.60
N PHE A 194 -19.14 0.61 17.94
CA PHE A 194 -17.87 0.94 17.30
C PHE A 194 -16.75 0.73 18.32
N TYR A 195 -15.80 -0.15 18.00
CA TYR A 195 -14.67 -0.48 18.85
C TYR A 195 -13.34 -0.06 18.18
N GLY A 196 -12.48 0.63 18.94
CA GLY A 196 -11.14 0.99 18.52
C GLY A 196 -10.99 2.44 18.07
N ASP A 197 -9.96 2.70 17.27
CA ASP A 197 -9.66 4.04 16.77
C ASP A 197 -10.68 4.50 15.72
N ILE A 198 -11.11 5.76 15.86
CA ILE A 198 -12.16 6.35 15.03
C ILE A 198 -11.65 7.54 14.23
N ARG A 199 -12.07 7.63 12.97
CA ARG A 199 -11.74 8.70 12.03
C ARG A 199 -12.85 9.74 11.98
N LYS A 200 -12.51 10.96 11.54
CA LYS A 200 -13.42 12.12 11.44
C LYS A 200 -14.76 11.81 10.75
N HIS A 201 -14.73 11.18 9.57
CA HIS A 201 -15.96 10.86 8.83
C HIS A 201 -16.82 9.80 9.52
N GLU A 202 -16.21 8.90 10.29
CA GLU A 202 -16.94 7.86 11.02
C GLU A 202 -17.69 8.48 12.20
N ILE A 203 -17.13 9.51 12.84
CA ILE A 203 -17.83 10.31 13.86
C ILE A 203 -19.11 10.93 13.27
N TYR A 204 -19.01 11.54 12.07
CA TYR A 204 -20.18 12.09 11.37
C TYR A 204 -21.25 11.02 11.10
N PHE A 205 -20.83 9.82 10.70
CA PHE A 205 -21.77 8.73 10.42
C PHE A 205 -22.42 8.16 11.68
N LEU A 206 -21.67 7.95 12.76
CA LEU A 206 -22.22 7.54 14.05
C LEU A 206 -23.24 8.57 14.58
N THR A 207 -22.96 9.85 14.40
CA THR A 207 -23.87 10.95 14.78
C THR A 207 -25.14 10.94 13.92
N TYR A 208 -25.03 10.63 12.64
CA TYR A 208 -26.18 10.46 11.75
C TYR A 208 -27.05 9.27 12.14
N LEU A 209 -26.45 8.12 12.48
CA LEU A 209 -27.18 6.96 13.00
C LEU A 209 -27.94 7.29 14.28
N TYR A 210 -27.30 8.01 15.20
CA TYR A 210 -27.95 8.51 16.42
C TYR A 210 -29.18 9.36 16.11
N LYS A 211 -29.09 10.32 15.17
CA LYS A 211 -30.23 11.16 14.74
C LYS A 211 -31.41 10.36 14.18
N LEU A 212 -31.13 9.17 13.64
CA LEU A 212 -32.15 8.24 13.14
C LEU A 212 -32.73 7.30 14.21
N GLY A 213 -32.36 7.46 15.48
CA GLY A 213 -32.90 6.65 16.58
C GLY A 213 -32.11 5.38 16.89
N VAL A 214 -30.90 5.22 16.33
CA VAL A 214 -30.02 4.06 16.57
C VAL A 214 -29.18 4.29 17.83
N ASP A 215 -29.20 3.36 18.78
CA ASP A 215 -28.32 3.42 19.95
C ASP A 215 -26.85 3.21 19.51
N VAL A 216 -25.96 4.13 19.87
CA VAL A 216 -24.55 4.10 19.48
C VAL A 216 -23.65 4.00 20.71
N LEU A 217 -22.83 2.95 20.77
CA LEU A 217 -21.78 2.79 21.75
C LEU A 217 -20.41 2.85 21.08
N TYR A 218 -19.65 3.89 21.39
CA TYR A 218 -18.24 4.00 21.01
C TYR A 218 -17.35 3.52 22.17
N ILE A 219 -16.48 2.54 21.93
CA ILE A 219 -15.64 1.91 22.95
C ILE A 219 -14.17 1.98 22.51
N ASN A 220 -13.35 2.68 23.28
CA ASN A 220 -11.90 2.76 23.04
C ASN A 220 -11.11 2.46 24.34
N PRO A 221 -10.41 1.32 24.42
CA PRO A 221 -9.53 1.01 25.55
C PRO A 221 -8.40 2.03 25.80
N SER A 222 -8.02 2.82 24.78
CA SER A 222 -6.93 3.79 24.85
C SER A 222 -7.44 5.23 25.10
N LEU A 223 -6.58 6.09 25.67
CA LEU A 223 -6.87 7.51 25.92
C LEU A 223 -6.88 8.40 24.67
N ASN A 224 -6.70 7.85 23.46
CA ASN A 224 -6.62 8.64 22.24
C ASN A 224 -7.94 9.38 22.00
N ASN A 225 -7.94 10.66 22.36
CA ASN A 225 -9.14 11.47 22.51
C ASN A 225 -9.49 12.18 21.20
N SER A 226 -9.64 11.43 20.11
CA SER A 226 -9.98 11.96 18.78
C SER A 226 -11.30 12.74 18.76
N PHE A 227 -12.25 12.42 19.65
CA PHE A 227 -13.49 13.17 19.85
C PHE A 227 -13.34 14.56 20.51
N GLN A 228 -12.28 14.81 21.30
CA GLN A 228 -12.13 16.08 22.06
C GLN A 228 -11.33 17.17 21.33
N LYS A 229 -10.57 16.84 20.28
CA LYS A 229 -9.69 17.81 19.62
C LYS A 229 -10.38 18.75 18.62
N GLU A 230 -11.62 18.51 18.21
CA GLU A 230 -12.14 19.19 17.01
C GLU A 230 -13.63 19.63 17.03
N GLY A 231 -14.35 19.57 18.17
CA GLY A 231 -15.72 20.10 18.23
C GLY A 231 -16.73 19.44 17.26
N LEU A 232 -16.49 18.17 16.89
CA LEU A 232 -17.09 17.50 15.73
C LEU A 232 -18.50 16.90 15.92
N VAL A 233 -19.25 17.29 16.95
CA VAL A 233 -20.59 16.70 17.19
C VAL A 233 -21.59 17.76 17.64
N TYR A 234 -22.76 17.79 16.99
CA TYR A 234 -23.88 18.69 17.33
C TYR A 234 -24.43 18.43 18.75
N GLU A 235 -24.40 17.16 19.20
CA GLU A 235 -24.68 16.71 20.57
C GLU A 235 -23.59 15.73 21.01
N ILE A 236 -22.78 16.11 22.00
CA ILE A 236 -21.60 15.34 22.43
C ILE A 236 -22.07 14.03 23.09
N PRO A 237 -21.54 12.86 22.69
CA PRO A 237 -21.86 11.61 23.37
C PRO A 237 -21.43 11.66 24.83
N ASN A 238 -22.26 11.12 25.72
CA ASN A 238 -21.93 11.03 27.13
C ASN A 238 -20.67 10.19 27.32
N THR A 239 -19.67 10.75 28.01
CA THR A 239 -18.36 10.10 28.17
C THR A 239 -18.26 9.40 29.51
N ILE A 240 -17.99 8.10 29.49
CA ILE A 240 -17.65 7.28 30.64
C ILE A 240 -16.16 6.95 30.57
N LYS A 241 -15.40 7.39 31.57
CA LYS A 241 -13.98 7.05 31.71
C LYS A 241 -13.84 5.89 32.69
N LEU A 242 -13.16 4.84 32.25
CA LEU A 242 -12.84 3.66 33.03
C LEU A 242 -11.47 3.85 33.72
N PRO A 243 -11.20 3.14 34.84
CA PRO A 243 -10.12 3.48 35.77
C PRO A 243 -8.70 3.30 35.24
N LYS A 244 -8.48 2.45 34.22
CA LYS A 244 -7.14 2.22 33.63
C LYS A 244 -7.09 2.59 32.16
N ASN A 245 -5.88 2.83 31.67
CA ASN A 245 -5.61 3.01 30.25
C ASN A 245 -5.09 1.68 29.69
N GLY A 246 -5.75 1.15 28.68
CA GLY A 246 -5.35 -0.08 28.00
C GLY A 246 -4.78 0.18 26.61
N ILE A 247 -4.18 -0.87 26.03
CA ILE A 247 -3.81 -0.93 24.61
C ILE A 247 -5.00 -1.52 23.85
N ILE A 248 -5.28 -1.03 22.64
CA ILE A 248 -6.34 -1.60 21.79
C ILE A 248 -5.90 -3.01 21.36
N LYS A 249 -6.60 -4.03 21.86
CA LYS A 249 -6.47 -5.45 21.43
C LYS A 249 -7.62 -5.80 20.48
N GLU A 250 -7.52 -6.89 19.73
CA GLU A 250 -8.62 -7.39 18.89
C GLU A 250 -9.91 -7.60 19.71
N PHE A 251 -11.08 -7.32 19.10
CA PHE A 251 -12.36 -7.50 19.78
C PHE A 251 -12.57 -9.00 20.12
N PRO A 252 -12.97 -9.35 21.35
CA PRO A 252 -13.09 -10.75 21.76
C PRO A 252 -14.16 -11.47 20.93
N THR A 253 -13.78 -12.54 20.22
CA THR A 253 -14.71 -13.37 19.41
C THR A 253 -14.82 -14.78 19.95
N CYS A 254 -16.02 -15.36 19.88
CA CYS A 254 -16.28 -16.73 20.32
C CYS A 254 -15.91 -17.74 19.21
N LYS A 255 -15.02 -18.70 19.51
CA LYS A 255 -14.98 -19.99 18.78
C LYS A 255 -16.32 -20.70 18.99
N LYS A 256 -17.04 -21.08 17.93
CA LYS A 256 -18.21 -21.96 18.05
C LYS A 256 -17.75 -23.42 18.27
N PRO A 257 -18.38 -24.20 19.15
CA PRO A 257 -18.22 -25.65 19.18
C PRO A 257 -18.81 -26.23 17.89
N SER A 258 -18.03 -27.03 17.15
CA SER A 258 -18.50 -27.76 15.99
C SER A 258 -19.50 -28.85 16.41
N LEU A 259 -20.77 -28.67 16.06
CA LEU A 259 -21.78 -29.75 16.02
C LEU A 259 -21.36 -30.75 14.94
N LYS A 260 -21.15 -32.01 15.34
CA LYS A 260 -21.01 -33.15 14.41
C LYS A 260 -22.36 -33.41 13.74
N PRO A 261 -22.44 -33.53 12.40
CA PRO A 261 -23.59 -34.14 11.75
C PRO A 261 -23.52 -35.66 11.91
N THR A 262 -24.61 -36.25 12.40
CA THR A 262 -24.90 -37.68 12.36
C THR A 262 -25.09 -38.13 10.90
N PRO A 263 -24.63 -39.32 10.47
CA PRO A 263 -24.84 -39.78 9.10
C PRO A 263 -26.25 -40.38 8.93
N THR A 264 -27.05 -39.76 8.06
CA THR A 264 -28.31 -40.30 7.55
C THR A 264 -28.01 -41.29 6.42
N LYS A 265 -28.47 -42.53 6.56
CA LYS A 265 -28.51 -43.54 5.48
C LYS A 265 -29.49 -43.09 4.39
N VAL A 266 -29.04 -43.03 3.14
CA VAL A 266 -29.92 -43.10 1.96
C VAL A 266 -29.27 -44.00 0.93
N ASN A 267 -30.04 -45.03 0.55
CA ASN A 267 -29.76 -45.96 -0.54
C ASN A 267 -29.96 -45.29 -1.90
N SER A 268 -29.11 -45.62 -2.88
CA SER A 268 -29.46 -45.53 -4.30
C SER A 268 -28.70 -46.58 -5.14
N THR A 269 -29.38 -47.69 -5.37
CA THR A 269 -29.49 -48.51 -6.60
C THR A 269 -28.48 -48.32 -7.74
N SER A 270 -27.75 -49.42 -8.01
CA SER A 270 -27.46 -50.09 -9.29
C SER A 270 -27.66 -49.37 -10.65
N SER A 271 -26.62 -49.45 -11.49
CA SER A 271 -26.77 -49.77 -12.92
C SER A 271 -25.53 -50.52 -13.45
N ASN A 272 -25.83 -51.61 -14.17
CA ASN A 272 -24.91 -52.52 -14.87
C ASN A 272 -24.34 -51.89 -16.14
N ASN A 273 -23.15 -52.32 -16.56
CA ASN A 273 -22.82 -52.82 -17.92
C ASN A 273 -21.31 -53.05 -18.07
N THR A 274 -20.87 -54.31 -18.04
CA THR A 274 -20.47 -55.19 -19.16
C THR A 274 -19.00 -55.06 -19.60
N LYS A 275 -18.25 -56.14 -19.30
CA LYS A 275 -16.96 -56.50 -19.93
C LYS A 275 -17.18 -56.95 -21.39
N PRO A 276 -16.10 -57.02 -22.17
CA PRO A 276 -15.84 -58.25 -22.92
C PRO A 276 -14.45 -58.84 -22.64
N ILE A 277 -14.40 -60.14 -22.90
CA ILE A 277 -13.34 -61.13 -22.62
C ILE A 277 -12.40 -61.26 -23.82
N ARG A 278 -11.10 -61.53 -23.60
CA ARG A 278 -10.32 -62.54 -24.37
C ARG A 278 -9.00 -62.97 -23.69
N LYS A 279 -9.01 -64.23 -23.27
CA LYS A 279 -8.03 -65.35 -23.36
C LYS A 279 -6.53 -65.13 -23.07
N ASP A 280 -6.12 -65.79 -21.98
CA ASP A 280 -5.01 -66.73 -21.78
C ASP A 280 -3.67 -66.51 -22.48
N THR A 281 -2.62 -66.37 -21.67
CA THR A 281 -1.43 -67.23 -21.74
C THR A 281 -0.76 -67.29 -20.37
N ASN A 282 -0.41 -68.51 -19.96
CA ASN A 282 0.31 -68.85 -18.74
C ASN A 282 1.63 -68.07 -18.64
N GLU A 283 2.05 -67.69 -17.42
CA GLU A 283 3.30 -68.19 -16.83
C GLU A 283 3.61 -67.57 -15.45
N SER A 284 4.05 -68.47 -14.56
CA SER A 284 4.88 -68.24 -13.38
C SER A 284 4.31 -67.46 -12.20
N THR A 285 3.95 -68.22 -11.17
CA THR A 285 3.87 -67.84 -9.76
C THR A 285 5.07 -67.00 -9.31
N PRO A 286 4.90 -65.80 -8.72
CA PRO A 286 5.93 -65.14 -7.94
C PRO A 286 5.88 -65.68 -6.50
N VAL A 287 7.03 -66.22 -6.08
CA VAL A 287 7.36 -66.64 -4.72
C VAL A 287 7.07 -65.51 -3.72
N GLU A 288 6.25 -65.80 -2.71
CA GLU A 288 6.08 -64.95 -1.53
C GLU A 288 7.42 -64.84 -0.77
N TYR A 289 8.01 -63.65 -0.75
CA TYR A 289 9.05 -63.30 0.22
C TYR A 289 8.39 -62.69 1.45
N ASN A 290 8.03 -63.55 2.41
CA ASN A 290 7.67 -63.11 3.76
C ASN A 290 8.93 -62.65 4.50
N ILE A 291 9.20 -61.34 4.50
CA ILE A 291 10.11 -60.70 5.47
C ILE A 291 9.24 -59.85 6.38
N ASN A 292 8.95 -60.37 7.58
CA ASN A 292 8.08 -59.75 8.56
C ASN A 292 8.82 -58.58 9.25
N LEU A 293 8.70 -57.37 8.72
CA LEU A 293 9.03 -56.13 9.43
C LEU A 293 7.90 -55.81 10.43
N ASN A 294 7.72 -56.65 11.45
CA ASN A 294 6.73 -56.41 12.51
C ASN A 294 7.22 -55.29 13.45
N ILE A 295 7.28 -54.06 12.95
CA ILE A 295 7.37 -52.85 13.78
C ILE A 295 5.93 -52.55 14.20
N ASP A 296 5.59 -52.86 15.46
CA ASP A 296 4.25 -52.62 15.99
C ASP A 296 3.95 -51.12 15.96
N ASP A 297 2.75 -50.73 15.53
CA ASP A 297 2.31 -49.32 15.45
C ASP A 297 2.26 -48.62 16.83
N LYS A 298 2.53 -49.40 17.90
CA LYS A 298 2.58 -49.01 19.30
C LYS A 298 3.95 -48.48 19.78
N ASP A 299 4.97 -48.47 18.92
CA ASP A 299 6.32 -48.00 19.28
C ASP A 299 6.91 -47.01 18.26
N ILE A 300 6.13 -45.99 17.88
CA ILE A 300 6.57 -44.88 17.03
C ILE A 300 6.10 -43.50 17.54
N VAL A 301 6.76 -42.44 17.09
CA VAL A 301 6.30 -41.06 17.24
C VAL A 301 5.29 -40.75 16.14
N ASN A 302 4.10 -40.29 16.52
CA ASN A 302 3.11 -39.81 15.56
C ASN A 302 3.20 -38.29 15.45
N THR A 303 3.29 -37.75 14.24
CA THR A 303 3.40 -36.30 14.02
C THR A 303 2.13 -35.72 13.42
N SER A 304 1.75 -34.51 13.85
CA SER A 304 0.59 -33.80 13.32
C SER A 304 0.96 -32.35 12.95
N PRO A 305 0.68 -31.88 11.73
CA PRO A 305 0.98 -30.51 11.33
C PRO A 305 0.04 -29.52 12.06
N LYS A 306 0.62 -28.50 12.69
CA LYS A 306 -0.12 -27.49 13.47
C LYS A 306 -0.26 -26.17 12.71
N LYS A 307 -1.39 -25.50 12.93
CA LYS A 307 -1.64 -24.13 12.42
C LYS A 307 -1.20 -23.09 13.46
N THR A 308 -0.58 -22.00 13.00
CA THR A 308 -0.13 -20.85 13.79
C THR A 308 -0.52 -19.53 13.13
N SER A 309 -0.75 -18.50 13.96
CA SER A 309 -0.92 -17.10 13.56
C SER A 309 0.38 -16.28 13.64
N ASP A 310 1.35 -16.73 14.43
CA ASP A 310 2.68 -16.11 14.59
C ASP A 310 3.78 -17.17 14.57
N LEU A 311 4.20 -17.52 13.36
CA LEU A 311 5.17 -18.58 13.10
C LEU A 311 6.54 -18.33 13.72
N PHE A 312 6.97 -17.06 13.78
CA PHE A 312 8.32 -16.71 14.22
C PHE A 312 8.46 -16.74 15.75
N GLU A 313 7.37 -16.68 16.51
CA GLU A 313 7.37 -16.87 17.96
C GLU A 313 6.93 -18.29 18.36
N ASP A 314 5.89 -18.84 17.71
CA ASP A 314 5.34 -20.16 18.07
C ASP A 314 6.31 -21.33 17.86
N ILE A 315 7.27 -21.19 16.93
CA ILE A 315 8.28 -22.23 16.67
C ILE A 315 9.18 -22.46 17.89
N PHE A 316 9.31 -21.49 18.80
CA PHE A 316 10.12 -21.60 20.02
C PHE A 316 9.36 -22.26 21.19
N LEU A 317 8.05 -22.50 21.05
CA LEU A 317 7.26 -23.17 22.08
C LEU A 317 7.71 -24.65 22.23
N PRO A 318 8.02 -25.12 23.45
CA PRO A 318 8.31 -26.52 23.74
C PRO A 318 7.19 -27.45 23.29
N VAL A 319 7.51 -28.66 22.83
CA VAL A 319 6.52 -29.58 22.24
C VAL A 319 5.39 -29.92 23.21
N ASN A 320 5.73 -30.17 24.48
CA ASN A 320 4.75 -30.48 25.52
C ASN A 320 3.83 -29.31 25.91
N HIS A 321 4.16 -28.08 25.52
CA HIS A 321 3.30 -26.90 25.71
C HIS A 321 2.41 -26.62 24.48
N ARG A 322 2.57 -27.39 23.38
CA ARG A 322 1.77 -27.20 22.18
C ARG A 322 0.45 -27.95 22.33
N ALA A 323 -0.65 -27.22 22.17
CA ALA A 323 -1.96 -27.85 21.96
C ALA A 323 -1.89 -28.93 20.87
N GLY A 324 -2.36 -30.14 21.19
CA GLY A 324 -2.29 -31.33 20.34
C GLY A 324 -1.23 -32.36 20.75
N TYR A 325 -0.33 -32.03 21.69
CA TYR A 325 0.58 -33.02 22.27
C TYR A 325 -0.16 -34.02 23.16
N ILE A 326 0.11 -35.31 22.97
CA ILE A 326 -0.44 -36.39 23.80
C ILE A 326 0.72 -37.25 24.29
N GLU A 327 0.93 -37.24 25.60
CA GLU A 327 1.87 -38.13 26.28
C GLU A 327 1.28 -39.54 26.35
N SER A 328 1.95 -40.51 25.73
CA SER A 328 1.56 -41.91 25.77
C SER A 328 2.76 -42.80 25.40
N THR A 329 2.55 -44.11 25.37
CA THR A 329 3.52 -45.04 24.78
C THR A 329 3.79 -44.72 23.31
N THR A 330 2.82 -44.15 22.58
CA THR A 330 2.94 -43.64 21.21
C THR A 330 2.69 -42.13 21.15
N PRO A 331 3.68 -41.30 21.52
CA PRO A 331 3.45 -39.87 21.67
C PRO A 331 2.98 -39.23 20.36
N PHE A 332 1.99 -38.34 20.46
CA PHE A 332 1.58 -37.46 19.37
C PHE A 332 2.29 -36.12 19.49
N VAL A 333 3.11 -35.78 18.50
CA VAL A 333 4.00 -34.61 18.46
C VAL A 333 3.48 -33.59 17.44
N PRO A 334 2.96 -32.44 17.89
CA PRO A 334 2.59 -31.35 16.98
C PRO A 334 3.81 -30.60 16.44
N ILE A 335 3.92 -30.54 15.12
CA ILE A 335 5.04 -29.93 14.39
C ILE A 335 4.61 -28.74 13.54
N TYR A 336 5.54 -27.81 13.31
CA TYR A 336 5.37 -26.73 12.35
C TYR A 336 6.20 -27.02 11.10
N PHE A 337 5.52 -27.20 9.95
CA PHE A 337 6.18 -27.25 8.65
C PHE A 337 5.56 -26.19 7.75
N TYR A 338 6.26 -25.06 7.61
CA TYR A 338 5.77 -23.88 6.92
C TYR A 338 6.67 -23.42 5.78
N ARG A 339 6.04 -22.92 4.72
CA ARG A 339 6.63 -22.25 3.56
C ARG A 339 6.27 -20.77 3.65
N TYR A 340 7.27 -19.91 3.85
CA TYR A 340 7.12 -18.46 3.92
C TYR A 340 7.55 -17.86 2.59
N ILE A 341 6.56 -17.44 1.78
CA ILE A 341 6.75 -17.07 0.39
C ILE A 341 6.40 -15.60 0.15
N GLY A 342 7.40 -14.80 -0.22
CA GLY A 342 7.28 -13.34 -0.31
C GLY A 342 7.38 -12.67 1.07
N THR A 343 7.01 -11.40 1.17
CA THR A 343 6.95 -10.67 2.45
C THR A 343 5.94 -9.52 2.42
N ASP A 344 5.38 -9.14 3.57
CA ASP A 344 4.61 -7.90 3.76
C ASP A 344 5.51 -6.73 4.21
N LYS A 345 6.77 -7.00 4.54
CA LYS A 345 7.74 -6.03 5.06
C LYS A 345 8.57 -5.37 3.97
N LYS A 346 9.18 -4.22 4.30
CA LYS A 346 10.23 -3.61 3.46
C LYS A 346 11.44 -4.54 3.42
N THR A 347 12.23 -4.47 2.35
CA THR A 347 13.39 -5.33 2.10
C THR A 347 14.31 -5.44 3.32
N ASP A 348 14.72 -4.31 3.88
CA ASP A 348 15.70 -4.28 4.98
C ASP A 348 15.12 -4.83 6.29
N GLU A 349 13.83 -4.58 6.54
CA GLU A 349 13.11 -5.12 7.70
C GLU A 349 12.97 -6.64 7.61
N TYR A 350 12.65 -7.18 6.42
CA TYR A 350 12.60 -8.61 6.18
C TYR A 350 13.94 -9.28 6.51
N TYR A 351 15.06 -8.73 6.01
CA TYR A 351 16.39 -9.27 6.28
C TYR A 351 16.80 -9.15 7.75
N HIS A 352 16.41 -8.09 8.44
CA HIS A 352 16.63 -7.99 9.89
C HIS A 352 15.85 -9.05 10.67
N ILE A 353 14.59 -9.34 10.31
CA ILE A 353 13.81 -10.42 10.92
C ILE A 353 14.50 -11.76 10.71
N LEU A 354 15.01 -12.05 9.51
CA LEU A 354 15.73 -13.29 9.22
C LEU A 354 17.01 -13.43 10.04
N TYR A 355 17.77 -12.33 10.18
CA TYR A 355 18.98 -12.30 11.01
C TYR A 355 18.65 -12.60 12.48
N ASN A 356 17.64 -11.93 13.04
CA ASN A 356 17.22 -12.15 14.43
C ASN A 356 16.69 -13.57 14.67
N LEU A 357 15.95 -14.11 13.70
CA LEU A 357 15.44 -15.48 13.76
C LEU A 357 16.59 -16.50 13.80
N ASP A 358 17.57 -16.37 12.91
CA ASP A 358 18.75 -17.22 12.87
C ASP A 358 19.57 -17.12 14.15
N LYS A 359 19.73 -15.91 14.69
CA LYS A 359 20.41 -15.66 15.96
C LYS A 359 19.70 -16.34 17.14
N LYS A 360 18.37 -16.23 17.21
CA LYS A 360 17.56 -16.94 18.21
C LYS A 360 17.66 -18.46 18.05
N LEU A 361 17.55 -18.98 16.83
CA LEU A 361 17.63 -20.42 16.54
C LEU A 361 19.03 -21.01 16.82
N SER A 362 20.08 -20.26 16.55
CA SER A 362 21.47 -20.66 16.82
C SER A 362 21.75 -20.88 18.31
N SER A 363 20.96 -20.28 19.21
CA SER A 363 21.06 -20.54 20.65
C SER A 363 20.61 -21.95 21.08
N LEU A 364 20.02 -22.73 20.17
CA LEU A 364 19.56 -24.10 20.42
C LEU A 364 20.65 -25.16 20.14
N ASP A 365 21.87 -24.74 19.80
CA ASP A 365 23.03 -25.59 19.53
C ASP A 365 22.70 -26.78 18.61
N ASN A 366 22.88 -28.01 19.10
CA ASN A 366 22.73 -29.25 18.34
C ASN A 366 21.30 -29.51 17.82
N TYR A 367 20.31 -28.75 18.27
CA TYR A 367 18.92 -28.87 17.81
C TYR A 367 18.60 -27.96 16.62
N TYR A 368 19.55 -27.20 16.09
CA TYR A 368 19.32 -26.29 14.96
C TYR A 368 20.23 -26.59 13.76
N ILE A 369 19.65 -26.66 12.55
CA ILE A 369 20.40 -26.69 11.29
C ILE A 369 19.82 -25.68 10.31
N LYS A 370 20.73 -25.00 9.59
CA LYS A 370 20.43 -24.09 8.50
C LYS A 370 20.96 -24.64 7.18
N PHE A 371 20.12 -24.61 6.14
CA PHE A 371 20.48 -24.90 4.76
C PHE A 371 20.31 -23.64 3.90
N LEU A 372 21.30 -23.36 3.06
CA LEU A 372 21.32 -22.21 2.15
C LEU A 372 21.41 -22.72 0.71
N ASN A 373 20.38 -22.48 -0.10
CA ASN A 373 20.22 -22.83 -1.52
C ASN A 373 20.31 -24.33 -1.89
N GLN A 374 20.90 -25.17 -1.05
CA GLN A 374 21.00 -26.61 -1.24
C GLN A 374 21.33 -27.33 0.05
N ILE A 375 21.03 -28.63 0.10
CA ILE A 375 21.48 -29.54 1.16
C ILE A 375 22.78 -30.20 0.72
N PRO A 376 23.93 -29.90 1.36
CA PRO A 376 25.22 -30.48 0.97
C PRO A 376 25.20 -32.00 1.04
N LEU A 377 25.77 -32.65 0.04
CA LEU A 377 25.94 -34.11 0.00
C LEU A 377 27.42 -34.44 0.20
N THR A 378 27.76 -35.07 1.32
CA THR A 378 29.12 -35.55 1.57
C THR A 378 29.36 -36.92 0.96
N HIS A 379 30.58 -37.19 0.50
CA HIS A 379 30.96 -38.52 0.03
C HIS A 379 31.17 -39.46 1.23
N ASN A 380 30.43 -40.57 1.27
CA ASN A 380 30.54 -41.59 2.32
C ASN A 380 30.81 -42.96 1.67
N GLN A 381 32.08 -43.27 1.42
CA GLN A 381 32.51 -44.50 0.75
C GLN A 381 32.09 -45.75 1.53
N GLU A 382 32.24 -45.73 2.85
CA GLU A 382 31.89 -46.84 3.73
C GLU A 382 30.41 -47.24 3.59
N LEU A 383 29.49 -46.27 3.55
CA LEU A 383 28.06 -46.53 3.42
C LEU A 383 27.68 -46.99 2.00
N ILE A 384 28.37 -46.48 0.98
CA ILE A 384 28.19 -46.91 -0.42
C ILE A 384 28.65 -48.37 -0.59
N GLU A 385 29.77 -48.75 0.03
CA GLU A 385 30.30 -50.11 -0.01
C GLU A 385 29.41 -51.09 0.76
N LYS A 386 28.99 -50.74 1.97
CA LYS A 386 28.08 -51.55 2.81
C LYS A 386 26.75 -51.86 2.12
N THR A 387 26.26 -50.95 1.28
CA THR A 387 24.97 -51.08 0.59
C THR A 387 25.10 -51.66 -0.81
N ARG A 388 26.32 -51.95 -1.30
CA ARG A 388 26.57 -52.38 -2.68
C ARG A 388 25.90 -53.70 -3.04
N SER A 389 25.91 -54.67 -2.13
CA SER A 389 25.31 -56.00 -2.32
C SER A 389 23.79 -55.95 -2.45
N ILE A 390 23.13 -55.00 -1.79
CA ILE A 390 21.66 -54.84 -1.77
C ILE A 390 21.12 -54.61 -3.18
N TRP A 391 21.84 -53.83 -3.99
CA TRP A 391 21.40 -53.45 -5.33
C TRP A 391 21.50 -54.57 -6.37
N ASN A 392 22.22 -55.66 -6.06
CA ASN A 392 22.29 -56.84 -6.93
C ASN A 392 21.02 -57.71 -6.79
N GLU A 393 20.30 -57.59 -5.67
CA GLU A 393 19.08 -58.37 -5.37
C GLU A 393 17.81 -57.68 -5.88
N VAL A 394 17.81 -56.35 -6.02
CA VAL A 394 16.67 -55.57 -6.51
C VAL A 394 16.62 -55.63 -8.04
N LYS A 395 15.92 -56.63 -8.59
CA LYS A 395 15.83 -56.87 -10.05
C LYS A 395 14.71 -56.09 -10.75
N SER A 396 13.64 -55.74 -10.05
CA SER A 396 12.50 -54.97 -10.57
C SER A 396 11.87 -54.10 -9.49
N ILE A 397 11.17 -53.03 -9.90
CA ILE A 397 10.43 -52.14 -8.99
C ILE A 397 8.98 -52.63 -8.91
N ASN A 398 8.54 -52.93 -7.70
CA ASN A 398 7.19 -53.35 -7.36
C ASN A 398 6.77 -52.77 -6.00
N ASN A 399 5.53 -53.03 -5.57
CA ASN A 399 5.00 -52.50 -4.31
C ASN A 399 5.77 -52.99 -3.06
N SER A 400 6.49 -54.11 -3.15
CA SER A 400 7.33 -54.64 -2.05
C SER A 400 8.75 -54.09 -2.05
N THR A 401 9.13 -53.27 -3.05
CA THR A 401 10.49 -52.75 -3.20
C THR A 401 10.91 -51.83 -2.04
N PRO A 402 10.08 -50.89 -1.55
CA PRO A 402 10.41 -50.12 -0.34
C PRO A 402 10.69 -51.00 0.86
N ASP A 403 9.88 -52.03 1.08
CA ASP A 403 10.00 -52.97 2.21
C ASP A 403 11.30 -53.79 2.13
N LEU A 404 11.65 -54.28 0.94
CA LEU A 404 12.89 -55.01 0.69
C LEU A 404 14.12 -54.13 0.96
N ILE A 405 14.15 -52.91 0.44
CA ILE A 405 15.28 -51.97 0.62
C ILE A 405 15.46 -51.63 2.10
N VAL A 406 14.37 -51.34 2.80
CA VAL A 406 14.39 -51.01 4.23
C VAL A 406 14.89 -52.19 5.06
N ALA A 407 14.37 -53.40 4.83
CA ALA A 407 14.80 -54.61 5.54
C ALA A 407 16.30 -54.86 5.38
N ARG A 408 16.83 -54.66 4.17
CA ARG A 408 18.26 -54.82 3.88
C ARG A 408 19.12 -53.72 4.52
N PHE A 409 18.67 -52.47 4.56
CA PHE A 409 19.37 -51.41 5.28
C PHE A 409 19.40 -51.63 6.79
N VAL A 410 18.35 -52.22 7.37
CA VAL A 410 18.35 -52.64 8.77
C VAL A 410 19.34 -53.79 9.01
N GLN A 411 19.32 -54.84 8.17
CA GLN A 411 20.24 -55.98 8.27
C GLN A 411 21.72 -55.57 8.16
N THR A 412 22.03 -54.65 7.25
CA THR A 412 23.39 -54.11 7.06
C THR A 412 23.79 -53.04 8.07
N LYS A 413 22.91 -52.69 9.02
CA LYS A 413 23.10 -51.62 10.02
C LYS A 413 23.50 -50.28 9.38
N SER A 414 22.85 -49.93 8.27
CA SER A 414 23.17 -48.73 7.49
C SER A 414 22.48 -47.44 8.00
N PHE A 415 21.42 -47.57 8.82
CA PHE A 415 20.78 -46.43 9.48
C PHE A 415 21.57 -45.98 10.72
N PRO A 416 21.55 -44.68 11.07
CA PRO A 416 22.09 -44.23 12.35
C PRO A 416 21.27 -44.78 13.50
N VAL A 417 21.94 -45.07 14.61
CA VAL A 417 21.29 -45.54 15.85
C VAL A 417 21.16 -44.37 16.81
N PHE A 418 19.93 -43.99 17.12
CA PHE A 418 19.60 -43.05 18.20
C PHE A 418 19.57 -43.78 19.54
N LYS A 419 19.79 -43.04 20.63
CA LYS A 419 19.64 -43.56 22.01
C LYS A 419 18.21 -44.00 22.30
N ASN A 420 17.23 -43.34 21.68
CA ASN A 420 15.81 -43.63 21.85
C ASN A 420 15.34 -44.62 20.77
N GLU A 421 14.93 -45.81 21.19
CA GLU A 421 14.44 -46.87 20.31
C GLU A 421 13.18 -46.44 19.53
N LEU A 422 12.34 -45.60 20.14
CA LEU A 422 11.16 -45.01 19.50
C LEU A 422 11.52 -44.22 18.23
N LEU A 423 12.62 -43.47 18.28
CA LEU A 423 13.10 -42.69 17.13
C LEU A 423 13.70 -43.57 16.05
N ASN A 424 14.35 -44.68 16.43
CA ASN A 424 14.88 -45.65 15.46
C ASN A 424 13.74 -46.29 14.66
N ASN A 425 12.67 -46.72 15.33
CA ASN A 425 11.47 -47.28 14.68
C ASN A 425 10.77 -46.24 13.80
N THR A 426 10.64 -45.01 14.29
CA THR A 426 10.05 -43.89 13.54
C THR A 426 10.86 -43.55 12.30
N LEU A 427 12.20 -43.59 12.38
CA LEU A 427 13.09 -43.35 11.24
C LEU A 427 12.89 -44.40 10.15
N ILE A 428 12.88 -45.68 10.52
CA ILE A 428 12.71 -46.80 9.59
C ILE A 428 11.35 -46.67 8.87
N LYS A 429 10.28 -46.42 9.62
CA LYS A 429 8.93 -46.24 9.07
C LYS A 429 8.83 -45.01 8.17
N SER A 430 9.43 -43.89 8.58
CA SER A 430 9.44 -42.65 7.81
C SER A 430 10.25 -42.77 6.52
N PHE A 431 11.38 -43.49 6.54
CA PHE A 431 12.18 -43.76 5.35
C PHE A 431 11.43 -44.62 4.34
N ARG A 432 10.78 -45.69 4.80
CA ARG A 432 9.89 -46.53 3.97
C ARG A 432 8.83 -45.69 3.27
N PHE A 433 8.13 -44.85 4.04
CA PHE A 433 7.09 -43.96 3.52
C PHE A 433 7.62 -43.02 2.43
N ILE A 434 8.80 -42.42 2.63
CA ILE A 434 9.40 -41.50 1.66
C ILE A 434 9.84 -42.21 0.39
N LEU A 435 10.38 -43.43 0.50
CA LEU A 435 10.71 -44.24 -0.67
C LEU A 435 9.47 -44.59 -1.49
N ASP A 436 8.39 -44.99 -0.84
CA ASP A 436 7.11 -45.28 -1.49
C ASP A 436 6.50 -44.03 -2.16
N LEU A 437 6.55 -42.88 -1.47
CA LEU A 437 6.11 -41.60 -2.01
C LEU A 437 6.91 -41.19 -3.25
N TYR A 438 8.24 -41.42 -3.25
CA TYR A 438 9.10 -41.13 -4.40
C TYR A 438 8.79 -42.05 -5.60
N ILE A 439 8.61 -43.35 -5.36
CA ILE A 439 8.31 -44.33 -6.41
C ILE A 439 6.92 -44.06 -7.03
N SER A 440 5.92 -43.75 -6.20
CA SER A 440 4.54 -43.49 -6.65
C SER A 440 4.37 -42.19 -7.43
N LYS A 441 5.10 -41.12 -7.07
CA LYS A 441 5.03 -39.83 -7.79
C LYS A 441 5.86 -39.79 -9.08
N SER A 442 6.92 -40.60 -9.17
CA SER A 442 7.86 -40.56 -10.28
C SER A 442 7.32 -41.30 -11.52
N LYS A 443 7.05 -40.56 -12.61
CA LYS A 443 6.47 -41.09 -13.87
C LYS A 443 7.37 -42.06 -14.65
N SER A 444 8.69 -42.10 -14.39
CA SER A 444 9.67 -42.96 -15.10
C SER A 444 10.84 -43.40 -14.20
N THR A 445 10.52 -44.18 -13.18
CA THR A 445 11.50 -44.64 -12.17
C THR A 445 12.20 -45.92 -12.63
N ASN A 446 13.53 -45.91 -12.71
CA ASN A 446 14.34 -47.11 -12.87
C ASN A 446 15.10 -47.42 -11.58
N ILE A 447 15.63 -48.64 -11.46
CA ILE A 447 16.30 -49.11 -10.23
C ILE A 447 17.47 -48.19 -9.87
N ASN A 448 18.19 -47.66 -10.86
CA ASN A 448 19.30 -46.73 -10.64
C ASN A 448 18.84 -45.39 -10.03
N LYS A 449 17.69 -44.85 -10.45
CA LYS A 449 17.09 -43.64 -9.85
C LYS A 449 16.66 -43.89 -8.40
N VAL A 450 16.03 -45.04 -8.12
CA VAL A 450 15.66 -45.42 -6.74
C VAL A 450 16.90 -45.60 -5.88
N LYS A 451 17.91 -46.29 -6.40
CA LYS A 451 19.21 -46.48 -5.74
C LYS A 451 19.85 -45.15 -5.37
N ASN A 452 20.00 -44.26 -6.35
CA ASN A 452 20.65 -42.97 -6.14
C ASN A 452 19.86 -42.11 -5.14
N PHE A 453 18.53 -42.12 -5.22
CA PHE A 453 17.68 -41.41 -4.26
C PHE A 453 17.79 -42.00 -2.84
N ALA A 454 17.66 -43.33 -2.69
CA ALA A 454 17.75 -44.02 -1.41
C ALA A 454 19.11 -43.81 -0.74
N LEU A 455 20.21 -43.92 -1.49
CA LEU A 455 21.56 -43.66 -0.99
C LEU A 455 21.74 -42.19 -0.60
N LYS A 456 21.27 -41.26 -1.43
CA LYS A 456 21.34 -39.82 -1.14
C LYS A 456 20.61 -39.49 0.17
N LEU A 457 19.40 -40.02 0.34
CA LEU A 457 18.59 -39.83 1.53
C LEU A 457 19.25 -40.47 2.76
N LEU A 458 19.81 -41.68 2.63
CA LEU A 458 20.49 -42.39 3.70
C LEU A 458 21.79 -41.68 4.15
N ILE A 459 22.53 -41.08 3.22
CA ILE A 459 23.70 -40.25 3.54
C ILE A 459 23.26 -39.01 4.33
N TRP A 460 22.23 -38.30 3.87
CA TRP A 460 21.71 -37.13 4.58
C TRP A 460 21.19 -37.46 5.98
N ILE A 461 20.53 -38.61 6.15
CA ILE A 461 20.09 -39.10 7.46
C ILE A 461 21.28 -39.34 8.40
N ASN A 462 22.32 -40.03 7.92
CA ASN A 462 23.52 -40.29 8.72
C ASN A 462 24.28 -39.01 9.07
N GLN A 463 24.28 -38.04 8.16
CA GLN A 463 25.00 -36.77 8.34
C GLN A 463 24.27 -35.79 9.27
N TYR A 464 22.96 -35.59 9.06
CA TYR A 464 22.22 -34.52 9.73
C TYR A 464 21.30 -35.04 10.84
N ALA A 465 20.54 -36.12 10.59
CA ALA A 465 19.55 -36.60 11.56
C ALA A 465 20.22 -37.14 12.84
N LYS A 466 21.36 -37.83 12.71
CA LYS A 466 22.13 -38.36 13.86
C LYS A 466 22.43 -37.28 14.91
N ASN A 467 22.92 -36.13 14.46
CA ASN A 467 23.29 -35.03 15.36
C ASN A 467 22.04 -34.30 15.88
N LEU A 468 21.08 -34.00 15.00
CA LEU A 468 19.85 -33.28 15.35
C LEU A 468 19.03 -33.97 16.46
N PHE A 469 18.93 -35.29 16.42
CA PHE A 469 18.08 -36.07 17.34
C PHE A 469 18.84 -36.63 18.55
N THR A 470 20.10 -36.23 18.74
CA THR A 470 20.88 -36.67 19.90
C THR A 470 20.27 -36.10 21.18
N GLY A 471 19.78 -36.97 22.08
CA GLY A 471 19.19 -36.57 23.35
C GLY A 471 17.74 -36.08 23.27
N VAL A 472 17.04 -36.31 22.15
CA VAL A 472 15.59 -36.08 22.04
C VAL A 472 14.84 -37.25 22.67
N ASP A 473 13.97 -36.96 23.64
CA ASP A 473 12.95 -37.89 24.12
C ASP A 473 11.58 -37.22 24.17
N PHE A 474 10.67 -37.69 23.32
CA PHE A 474 9.31 -37.17 23.24
C PHE A 474 8.38 -37.73 24.34
N ARG A 475 8.87 -38.66 25.17
CA ARG A 475 8.16 -39.20 26.34
C ARG A 475 8.54 -38.50 27.65
N ASP A 476 9.61 -37.70 27.70
CA ASP A 476 10.07 -37.06 28.93
C ASP A 476 9.36 -35.72 29.18
N ASN A 477 8.23 -35.76 29.90
CA ASN A 477 7.44 -34.57 30.22
C ASN A 477 7.91 -33.84 31.50
N LYS A 478 9.04 -34.22 32.10
CA LYS A 478 9.57 -33.56 33.32
C LYS A 478 10.26 -32.24 33.03
N SER A 479 10.59 -31.97 31.77
CA SER A 479 11.23 -30.74 31.31
C SER A 479 10.63 -30.30 29.96
N PRO A 480 10.82 -29.04 29.54
CA PRO A 480 10.35 -28.59 28.23
C PRO A 480 10.94 -29.45 27.10
N ILE A 481 10.09 -30.18 26.38
CA ILE A 481 10.54 -31.09 25.32
C ILE A 481 11.05 -30.26 24.14
N LYS A 482 12.36 -30.32 23.93
CA LYS A 482 13.04 -29.69 22.78
C LYS A 482 12.94 -30.60 21.57
N ASN A 483 12.58 -30.02 20.43
CA ASN A 483 12.59 -30.70 19.15
C ASN A 483 13.54 -30.00 18.17
N PRO A 484 14.08 -30.74 17.19
CA PRO A 484 14.96 -30.17 16.17
C PRO A 484 14.25 -29.10 15.32
N LYS A 485 14.98 -28.06 14.93
CA LYS A 485 14.52 -26.94 14.08
C LYS A 485 15.38 -26.83 12.85
N ILE A 486 14.74 -26.73 11.69
CA ILE A 486 15.41 -26.68 10.39
C ILE A 486 14.99 -25.41 9.67
N LEU A 487 15.96 -24.59 9.32
CA LEU A 487 15.75 -23.42 8.47
C LEU A 487 16.31 -23.70 7.08
N TYR A 488 15.47 -23.63 6.05
CA TYR A 488 15.90 -23.70 4.66
C TYR A 488 15.66 -22.34 4.00
N TYR A 489 16.73 -21.68 3.55
CA TYR A 489 16.63 -20.42 2.83
C TYR A 489 17.10 -20.60 1.39
N GLY A 490 16.20 -20.28 0.46
CA GLY A 490 16.47 -20.14 -0.96
C GLY A 490 15.87 -21.20 -1.84
N ASP A 491 16.43 -21.40 -3.03
CA ASP A 491 15.86 -22.33 -4.00
C ASP A 491 15.99 -23.78 -3.52
N ILE A 492 14.93 -24.57 -3.73
CA ILE A 492 14.86 -25.95 -3.26
C ILE A 492 14.59 -26.92 -4.40
N LYS A 493 15.24 -28.09 -4.34
CA LYS A 493 15.07 -29.18 -5.30
C LYS A 493 14.15 -30.25 -4.76
N GLU A 494 13.53 -31.01 -5.66
CA GLU A 494 12.54 -32.03 -5.30
C GLU A 494 13.06 -33.05 -4.27
N HIS A 495 14.29 -33.58 -4.45
CA HIS A 495 14.88 -34.53 -3.49
C HIS A 495 15.04 -33.95 -2.08
N GLU A 496 15.29 -32.64 -1.97
CA GLU A 496 15.45 -31.95 -0.68
C GLU A 496 14.11 -31.81 0.03
N ILE A 497 13.02 -31.61 -0.73
CA ILE A 497 11.65 -31.62 -0.19
C ILE A 497 11.34 -32.97 0.48
N TYR A 498 11.65 -34.10 -0.17
CA TYR A 498 11.45 -35.42 0.44
C TYR A 498 12.22 -35.58 1.77
N PHE A 499 13.43 -35.03 1.85
CA PHE A 499 14.22 -35.09 3.07
C PHE A 499 13.64 -34.19 4.17
N LEU A 500 13.15 -32.99 3.85
CA LEU A 500 12.43 -32.15 4.80
C LEU A 500 11.16 -32.86 5.30
N VAL A 501 10.37 -33.49 4.43
CA VAL A 501 9.19 -34.28 4.85
C VAL A 501 9.60 -35.42 5.80
N LEU A 502 10.72 -36.10 5.54
CA LEU A 502 11.25 -37.13 6.43
C LEU A 502 11.57 -36.57 7.83
N LEU A 503 12.28 -35.44 7.90
CA LEU A 503 12.65 -34.79 9.16
C LEU A 503 11.44 -34.28 9.93
N SER A 504 10.40 -33.81 9.21
CA SER A 504 9.13 -33.40 9.80
C SER A 504 8.44 -34.60 10.47
N LYS A 505 8.43 -35.76 9.81
CA LYS A 505 7.82 -36.99 10.35
C LYS A 505 8.54 -37.55 11.58
N LEU A 506 9.83 -37.27 11.72
CA LEU A 506 10.60 -37.58 12.92
C LEU A 506 10.32 -36.63 14.10
N GLY A 507 9.61 -35.52 13.89
CA GLY A 507 9.23 -34.55 14.94
C GLY A 507 9.92 -33.19 14.85
N SER A 508 10.61 -32.87 13.74
CA SER A 508 11.27 -31.57 13.57
C SER A 508 10.31 -30.47 13.14
N ASP A 509 10.57 -29.23 13.56
CA ASP A 509 9.97 -28.04 12.94
C ASP A 509 10.80 -27.60 11.74
N ILE A 510 10.13 -27.23 10.66
CA ILE A 510 10.75 -26.87 9.38
C ILE A 510 10.19 -25.55 8.90
N LEU A 511 11.09 -24.62 8.62
CA LEU A 511 10.79 -23.34 8.02
C LEU A 511 11.51 -23.20 6.68
N TYR A 512 10.73 -23.23 5.60
CA TYR A 512 11.21 -22.91 4.25
C TYR A 512 10.95 -21.43 3.96
N LEU A 513 12.00 -20.69 3.64
CA LEU A 513 11.96 -19.25 3.36
C LEU A 513 12.38 -19.00 1.91
N ASN A 514 11.50 -18.37 1.13
CA ASN A 514 11.83 -17.89 -0.22
C ASN A 514 11.06 -16.60 -0.52
N SER A 515 11.76 -15.50 -0.76
CA SER A 515 11.10 -14.19 -0.97
C SER A 515 10.54 -14.00 -2.39
N PHE A 516 10.68 -14.98 -3.29
CA PHE A 516 10.34 -14.84 -4.70
C PHE A 516 9.40 -15.95 -5.23
N SER A 517 9.73 -17.23 -5.06
CA SER A 517 9.00 -18.35 -5.68
C SER A 517 8.80 -19.58 -4.76
N ASP A 518 7.72 -20.32 -5.01
CA ASP A 518 7.38 -21.60 -4.33
C ASP A 518 7.18 -22.77 -5.32
N GLU A 519 7.64 -22.64 -6.57
CA GLU A 519 7.29 -23.54 -7.69
C GLU A 519 7.56 -25.03 -7.41
N ALA A 520 8.69 -25.33 -6.75
CA ALA A 520 9.07 -26.70 -6.41
C ALA A 520 8.11 -27.35 -5.39
N PHE A 521 7.60 -26.57 -4.44
CA PHE A 521 6.66 -27.03 -3.42
C PHE A 521 5.21 -27.02 -3.92
N GLU A 522 4.81 -26.07 -4.77
CA GLU A 522 3.50 -26.07 -5.44
C GLU A 522 3.31 -27.30 -6.33
N SER A 523 4.36 -27.73 -7.03
CA SER A 523 4.32 -28.95 -7.84
C SER A 523 4.34 -30.22 -7.00
N PHE A 524 5.06 -30.21 -5.87
CA PHE A 524 5.21 -31.38 -5.02
C PHE A 524 4.04 -31.62 -4.04
N ASP A 525 3.59 -30.59 -3.33
CA ASP A 525 2.63 -30.67 -2.21
C ASP A 525 1.55 -29.59 -2.36
N LYS A 526 0.84 -29.65 -3.51
CA LYS A 526 -0.24 -28.72 -3.87
C LYS A 526 -1.40 -28.72 -2.87
N ASP A 527 -1.74 -29.89 -2.33
CA ASP A 527 -2.85 -30.05 -1.39
C ASP A 527 -2.45 -29.73 0.07
N GLU A 528 -1.23 -29.22 0.29
CA GLU A 528 -0.67 -28.92 1.60
C GLU A 528 -0.83 -30.09 2.60
N THR A 529 -0.52 -31.30 2.12
CA THR A 529 -0.62 -32.52 2.91
C THR A 529 0.50 -32.57 3.95
N TYR A 530 1.70 -32.09 3.60
CA TYR A 530 2.88 -32.17 4.44
C TYR A 530 3.33 -30.82 5.02
N SER A 531 3.12 -29.74 4.27
CA SER A 531 3.58 -28.40 4.61
C SER A 531 2.50 -27.34 4.33
N ARG A 532 2.49 -26.27 5.12
CA ARG A 532 1.54 -25.15 4.99
C ARG A 532 2.21 -23.96 4.32
N SER A 533 1.48 -23.24 3.47
CA SER A 533 2.00 -22.06 2.78
C SER A 533 1.51 -20.74 3.38
N LEU A 534 2.40 -19.75 3.44
CA LEU A 534 2.09 -18.35 3.72
C LEU A 534 2.57 -17.53 2.52
N HIS A 535 1.63 -17.11 1.67
CA HIS A 535 1.92 -16.33 0.48
C HIS A 535 1.64 -14.84 0.71
N PHE A 536 2.65 -14.01 0.46
CA PHE A 536 2.55 -12.55 0.51
C PHE A 536 2.56 -11.96 -0.90
N LYS A 537 1.92 -10.78 -1.06
CA LYS A 537 1.80 -10.11 -2.36
C LYS A 537 3.13 -9.57 -2.89
N ASN A 538 4.01 -9.08 -2.01
CA ASN A 538 5.27 -8.51 -2.44
C ASN A 538 6.32 -9.62 -2.58
N LYS A 539 6.89 -9.71 -3.78
CA LYS A 539 8.02 -10.57 -4.09
C LYS A 539 9.28 -9.73 -4.16
N ILE A 540 10.30 -10.13 -3.42
CA ILE A 540 11.58 -9.41 -3.36
C ILE A 540 12.66 -10.30 -3.97
N PRO A 541 13.51 -9.77 -4.87
CA PRO A 541 14.68 -10.50 -5.35
C PRO A 541 15.53 -11.00 -4.18
N MET A 542 15.86 -12.29 -4.21
CA MET A 542 16.64 -12.90 -3.14
C MET A 542 18.07 -12.33 -3.11
N LYS A 543 18.48 -11.86 -1.93
CA LYS A 543 19.87 -11.55 -1.58
C LYS A 543 20.49 -12.68 -0.77
N GLU A 544 21.80 -12.59 -0.53
CA GLU A 544 22.49 -13.48 0.41
C GLU A 544 21.84 -13.42 1.80
N PHE A 545 21.86 -14.54 2.52
CA PHE A 545 21.34 -14.61 3.87
C PHE A 545 22.13 -13.64 4.78
N PRO A 546 21.45 -12.84 5.62
CA PRO A 546 22.09 -11.76 6.37
C PRO A 546 23.05 -12.33 7.42
N LYS A 547 24.29 -11.84 7.41
CA LYS A 547 25.35 -12.22 8.36
C LYS A 547 25.55 -11.19 9.48
N GLU A 548 25.13 -9.95 9.23
CA GLU A 548 25.28 -8.81 10.13
C GLU A 548 23.92 -8.13 10.32
N ASP A 549 23.80 -7.39 11.43
CA ASP A 549 22.57 -6.67 11.72
C ASP A 549 22.34 -5.57 10.68
N VAL A 550 21.13 -5.54 10.12
CA VAL A 550 20.73 -4.53 9.14
C VAL A 550 20.23 -3.30 9.91
N VAL A 551 20.85 -2.14 9.67
CA VAL A 551 20.41 -0.89 10.30
C VAL A 551 19.01 -0.54 9.80
N ILE A 552 17.99 -0.81 10.63
CA ILE A 552 16.63 -0.36 10.36
C ILE A 552 16.41 1.01 10.98
N ARG A 553 15.91 1.95 10.16
CA ARG A 553 15.22 3.13 10.69
C ARG A 553 13.78 2.73 11.02
N VAL A 554 13.48 2.66 12.32
CA VAL A 554 12.13 2.37 12.80
C VAL A 554 11.22 3.54 12.46
N GLU A 555 10.24 3.28 11.61
CA GLU A 555 9.20 4.26 11.31
C GLU A 555 8.26 4.39 12.50
N THR A 556 8.00 5.64 12.91
CA THR A 556 7.03 5.90 13.96
C THR A 556 5.62 5.63 13.46
N ASN A 557 4.69 5.28 14.35
CA ASN A 557 3.28 5.12 14.00
C ASN A 557 2.70 6.39 13.35
N ALA A 558 3.17 7.58 13.77
CA ALA A 558 2.80 8.85 13.15
C ALA A 558 3.30 8.98 11.70
N TYR A 559 4.53 8.51 11.42
CA TYR A 559 5.07 8.49 10.07
C TYR A 559 4.31 7.50 9.17
N LYS A 560 4.07 6.27 9.65
CA LYS A 560 3.28 5.26 8.93
C LYS A 560 1.87 5.77 8.61
N ALA A 561 1.18 6.34 9.61
CA ALA A 561 -0.13 6.95 9.41
C ALA A 561 -0.07 8.12 8.41
N SER A 562 0.96 8.98 8.49
CA SER A 562 1.13 10.09 7.53
C SER A 562 1.41 9.60 6.10
N GLU A 563 2.18 8.51 5.93
CA GLU A 563 2.47 7.90 4.64
C GLU A 563 1.21 7.23 4.05
N GLU A 564 0.46 6.49 4.85
CA GLU A 564 -0.81 5.88 4.46
C GLU A 564 -1.85 6.93 4.09
N ILE A 565 -2.01 7.97 4.92
CA ILE A 565 -2.86 9.12 4.62
C ILE A 565 -2.41 9.80 3.33
N SER A 566 -1.10 9.95 3.13
CA SER A 566 -0.55 10.56 1.91
C SER A 566 -0.91 9.78 0.65
N LYS A 567 -0.79 8.45 0.68
CA LYS A 567 -1.11 7.58 -0.46
C LYS A 567 -2.59 7.58 -0.82
N VAL A 568 -3.46 7.82 0.16
CA VAL A 568 -4.91 7.87 -0.05
C VAL A 568 -5.40 9.25 -0.50
N ILE A 569 -4.72 10.33 -0.12
CA ILE A 569 -5.14 11.72 -0.41
C ILE A 569 -4.53 12.26 -1.71
N HIS A 570 -3.33 11.83 -2.08
CA HIS A 570 -2.56 12.39 -3.20
C HIS A 570 -2.41 11.39 -4.33
N ASP A 571 -3.55 10.94 -4.89
CA ASP A 571 -3.52 10.21 -6.16
C ASP A 571 -3.15 11.20 -7.28
N GLU A 572 -2.36 10.75 -8.26
CA GLU A 572 -1.73 11.64 -9.27
C GLU A 572 -2.77 12.43 -10.10
N GLN A 573 -4.04 12.00 -10.06
CA GLN A 573 -5.16 12.51 -10.84
C GLN A 573 -6.05 13.54 -10.11
N ASP A 574 -5.89 13.74 -8.80
CA ASP A 574 -6.83 14.54 -7.99
C ASP A 574 -6.50 16.05 -7.94
N GLY A 575 -5.43 16.50 -8.61
CA GLY A 575 -5.02 17.92 -8.70
C GLY A 575 -4.52 18.55 -7.39
N LEU A 576 -4.46 17.76 -6.30
CA LEU A 576 -3.98 18.18 -4.99
C LEU A 576 -2.58 17.62 -4.75
N TYR A 577 -1.56 18.44 -5.00
CA TYR A 577 -0.16 18.06 -4.85
C TYR A 577 0.43 18.53 -3.52
N LYS A 578 1.28 17.69 -2.91
CA LYS A 578 2.13 18.09 -1.79
C LYS A 578 3.33 18.90 -2.30
N PRO A 579 3.90 19.78 -1.46
CA PRO A 579 5.18 20.38 -1.76
C PRO A 579 6.24 19.31 -2.04
N TRP A 580 7.02 19.50 -3.10
CA TRP A 580 8.10 18.62 -3.54
C TRP A 580 7.69 17.19 -3.88
N GLN A 581 6.40 16.94 -4.12
CA GLN A 581 5.88 15.59 -4.42
C GLN A 581 6.55 14.96 -5.65
N PHE A 582 6.94 15.79 -6.63
CA PHE A 582 7.45 15.34 -7.92
C PHE A 582 8.93 15.62 -8.16
N GLU A 583 9.72 15.84 -7.09
CA GLU A 583 11.14 16.18 -7.22
C GLU A 583 11.92 15.13 -8.03
N SER A 584 11.58 13.85 -7.91
CA SER A 584 12.24 12.75 -8.61
C SER A 584 11.63 12.40 -9.98
N TYR A 585 10.60 13.12 -10.42
CA TYR A 585 9.90 12.81 -11.67
C TYR A 585 10.64 13.43 -12.85
N GLN A 586 10.46 12.85 -14.04
CA GLN A 586 10.91 13.48 -15.26
C GLN A 586 10.04 14.71 -15.54
N THR A 587 10.58 15.72 -16.22
CA THR A 587 9.81 16.91 -16.59
C THR A 587 9.74 17.06 -18.09
N SER A 588 8.60 17.52 -18.60
CA SER A 588 8.40 17.96 -19.97
C SER A 588 7.79 19.35 -19.97
N HIS A 589 8.38 20.28 -20.70
CA HIS A 589 7.78 21.60 -20.89
C HIS A 589 6.63 21.52 -21.91
N VAL A 590 5.66 22.41 -21.76
CA VAL A 590 4.54 22.61 -22.71
C VAL A 590 4.42 24.12 -22.94
N THR A 591 5.17 24.64 -23.91
CA THR A 591 5.14 26.07 -24.22
C THR A 591 3.76 26.42 -24.79
N LEU A 592 3.04 27.30 -24.10
CA LEU A 592 1.69 27.71 -24.47
C LEU A 592 1.74 28.77 -25.57
N LYS A 593 0.78 28.68 -26.48
CA LYS A 593 0.49 29.72 -27.47
C LYS A 593 -0.67 30.56 -26.96
N THR A 594 -0.46 31.85 -26.76
CA THR A 594 -1.38 32.74 -26.03
C THR A 594 -1.71 34.00 -26.82
N THR A 595 -2.84 34.62 -26.50
CA THR A 595 -3.11 36.03 -26.80
C THR A 595 -2.43 36.95 -25.78
N TYR A 596 -2.36 38.27 -26.07
CA TYR A 596 -1.75 39.22 -25.13
C TYR A 596 -2.52 39.27 -23.79
N GLU A 597 -3.85 39.19 -23.84
CA GLU A 597 -4.72 39.17 -22.68
C GLU A 597 -4.52 37.89 -21.85
N GLU A 598 -4.38 36.74 -22.50
CA GLU A 598 -4.09 35.47 -21.82
C GLU A 598 -2.70 35.46 -21.18
N LEU A 599 -1.69 36.04 -21.84
CA LEU A 599 -0.35 36.19 -21.27
C LEU A 599 -0.41 36.92 -19.93
N MET A 600 -1.15 38.03 -19.83
CA MET A 600 -1.32 38.78 -18.58
C MET A 600 -2.01 37.96 -17.49
N ILE A 601 -3.05 37.20 -17.85
CA ILE A 601 -3.80 36.38 -16.90
C ILE A 601 -2.93 35.24 -16.37
N LEU A 602 -2.28 34.49 -17.27
CA LEU A 602 -1.54 33.28 -16.93
C LEU A 602 -0.21 33.56 -16.24
N TRP A 603 0.33 34.78 -16.34
CA TRP A 603 1.63 35.14 -15.77
C TRP A 603 1.72 34.83 -14.27
N ASP A 604 0.75 35.25 -13.44
CA ASP A 604 0.76 34.94 -12.00
C ASP A 604 0.08 33.60 -11.64
N GLU A 605 -0.52 32.89 -12.60
CA GLU A 605 -1.17 31.61 -12.32
C GLU A 605 -0.17 30.49 -12.04
N GLU A 606 -0.54 29.57 -11.14
CA GLU A 606 0.25 28.37 -10.83
C GLU A 606 0.22 27.36 -11.98
N SER A 607 1.29 26.60 -12.16
CA SER A 607 1.42 25.65 -13.29
C SER A 607 0.25 24.67 -13.35
N ARG A 608 -0.18 24.12 -12.20
CA ARG A 608 -1.32 23.19 -12.11
C ARG A 608 -2.68 23.76 -12.52
N MET A 609 -2.82 25.08 -12.55
CA MET A 609 -4.04 25.77 -12.98
C MET A 609 -4.04 26.07 -14.48
N ARG A 610 -2.89 25.90 -15.16
CA ARG A 610 -2.74 26.17 -16.58
C ARG A 610 -3.14 24.97 -17.43
N THR A 611 -3.70 25.26 -18.60
CA THR A 611 -4.01 24.25 -19.61
C THR A 611 -2.75 23.47 -19.99
N GLY A 612 -2.85 22.15 -20.02
CA GLY A 612 -1.73 21.27 -20.39
C GLY A 612 -0.91 20.72 -19.21
N PHE A 613 -1.17 21.18 -17.98
CA PHE A 613 -0.53 20.58 -16.81
C PHE A 613 -1.10 19.19 -16.57
N LYS A 614 -0.20 18.21 -16.45
CA LYS A 614 -0.57 16.84 -16.09
C LYS A 614 0.62 16.06 -15.55
N VAL A 615 0.32 15.02 -14.80
CA VAL A 615 1.31 14.06 -14.29
C VAL A 615 0.92 12.69 -14.83
N GLU A 616 1.77 12.09 -15.66
CA GLU A 616 1.52 10.79 -16.27
C GLU A 616 2.82 9.99 -16.37
N ASN A 617 2.78 8.70 -16.00
CA ASN A 617 3.89 7.76 -16.18
C ASN A 617 5.23 8.25 -15.60
N GLY A 618 5.21 8.88 -14.41
CA GLY A 618 6.42 9.43 -13.79
C GLY A 618 6.98 10.68 -14.46
N THR A 619 6.20 11.36 -15.31
CA THR A 619 6.56 12.61 -15.97
C THR A 619 5.57 13.73 -15.63
N VAL A 620 6.09 14.91 -15.25
CA VAL A 620 5.31 16.14 -15.06
C VAL A 620 5.39 16.99 -16.33
N TYR A 621 4.24 17.29 -16.90
CA TYR A 621 4.09 18.20 -18.02
C TYR A 621 3.81 19.61 -17.47
N ILE A 622 4.72 20.53 -17.70
CA ILE A 622 4.78 21.88 -17.10
C ILE A 622 4.43 22.92 -18.17
N PRO A 623 3.22 23.53 -18.13
CA PRO A 623 2.88 24.62 -19.02
C PRO A 623 3.65 25.88 -18.68
N ASN A 624 4.27 26.46 -19.69
CA ASN A 624 5.08 27.66 -19.54
C ASN A 624 4.88 28.65 -20.69
N LEU A 625 5.20 29.91 -20.43
CA LEU A 625 5.01 31.02 -21.35
C LEU A 625 6.35 31.44 -21.95
N PHE A 626 6.38 31.69 -23.25
CA PHE A 626 7.53 32.31 -23.89
C PHE A 626 7.02 33.32 -24.90
N ALA A 627 7.15 34.60 -24.59
CA ALA A 627 6.59 35.68 -25.41
C ALA A 627 7.53 36.87 -25.55
N LYS A 628 7.35 37.61 -26.64
CA LYS A 628 7.94 38.91 -26.92
C LYS A 628 6.83 39.96 -27.05
N ILE A 629 6.96 41.07 -26.34
CA ILE A 629 6.14 42.27 -26.52
C ILE A 629 6.96 43.25 -27.36
N SER A 630 6.47 43.56 -28.56
CA SER A 630 7.12 44.42 -29.53
C SER A 630 6.33 45.74 -29.67
N GLY A 631 6.93 46.85 -29.29
CA GLY A 631 6.30 48.17 -29.25
C GLY A 631 5.75 48.59 -27.88
N THR A 632 4.90 49.60 -27.88
CA THR A 632 4.31 50.31 -26.74
C THR A 632 2.86 50.73 -27.06
N TYR A 633 2.15 51.26 -26.05
CA TYR A 633 0.89 51.99 -26.27
C TYR A 633 1.14 53.47 -26.53
N GLN A 634 0.16 54.15 -27.14
CA GLN A 634 0.13 55.61 -27.19
C GLN A 634 0.18 56.23 -25.78
N ASP A 635 -0.51 55.61 -24.81
CA ASP A 635 -0.42 55.97 -23.40
C ASP A 635 0.73 55.23 -22.71
N LEU A 636 1.86 55.93 -22.55
CA LEU A 636 3.04 55.40 -21.86
C LEU A 636 2.77 55.04 -20.39
N ASN A 637 1.84 55.71 -19.71
CA ASN A 637 1.51 55.36 -18.33
C ASN A 637 0.83 54.00 -18.27
N LYS A 638 -0.06 53.71 -19.22
CA LYS A 638 -0.68 52.38 -19.36
C LYS A 638 0.39 51.32 -19.60
N TYR A 639 1.31 51.56 -20.54
CA TYR A 639 2.42 50.65 -20.83
C TYR A 639 3.27 50.36 -19.59
N TRP A 640 3.72 51.39 -18.87
CA TRP A 640 4.55 51.21 -17.69
C TRP A 640 3.83 50.54 -16.52
N ASN A 641 2.52 50.78 -16.38
CA ASN A 641 1.71 50.08 -15.38
C ASN A 641 1.67 48.57 -15.66
N GLU A 642 1.57 48.15 -16.92
CA GLU A 642 1.60 46.72 -17.29
C GLU A 642 2.98 46.09 -17.10
N VAL A 643 4.06 46.77 -17.52
CA VAL A 643 5.44 46.32 -17.25
C VAL A 643 5.68 46.14 -15.74
N LYS A 644 5.21 47.09 -14.93
CA LYS A 644 5.27 47.02 -13.47
C LYS A 644 4.46 45.84 -12.91
N GLN A 645 3.30 45.51 -13.49
CA GLN A 645 2.51 44.34 -13.09
C GLN A 645 3.29 43.05 -13.33
N PHE A 646 3.92 42.87 -14.49
CA PHE A 646 4.74 41.70 -14.78
C PHE A 646 5.92 41.56 -13.79
N GLN A 647 6.54 42.67 -13.39
CA GLN A 647 7.65 42.70 -12.43
C GLN A 647 7.23 42.50 -10.98
N SER A 648 6.01 42.90 -10.59
CA SER A 648 5.56 42.87 -9.19
C SER A 648 5.21 41.46 -8.69
N VAL A 649 5.22 40.46 -9.57
CA VAL A 649 4.93 39.06 -9.24
C VAL A 649 6.11 38.40 -8.54
N ASN A 650 5.83 37.43 -7.66
CA ASN A 650 6.87 36.66 -6.98
C ASN A 650 7.69 35.81 -7.96
N GLN A 651 8.99 35.64 -7.67
CA GLN A 651 9.94 34.80 -8.43
C GLN A 651 10.29 35.33 -9.84
N VAL A 652 10.32 36.66 -10.01
CA VAL A 652 10.77 37.32 -11.25
C VAL A 652 12.28 37.64 -11.17
N ILE A 653 13.01 37.23 -12.19
CA ILE A 653 14.37 37.68 -12.50
C ILE A 653 14.26 38.71 -13.61
N PHE A 654 14.71 39.94 -13.34
CA PHE A 654 14.66 41.04 -14.30
C PHE A 654 16.06 41.39 -14.80
N HIS A 655 16.21 41.53 -16.11
CA HIS A 655 17.37 42.07 -16.77
C HIS A 655 16.97 43.30 -17.60
N ASP A 656 17.70 44.39 -17.40
CA ASP A 656 17.43 45.71 -17.97
C ASP A 656 18.21 46.01 -19.25
N LYS A 657 18.98 45.03 -19.74
CA LYS A 657 19.83 45.15 -20.93
C LYS A 657 20.19 43.80 -21.53
N VAL A 658 20.58 43.84 -22.80
CA VAL A 658 21.13 42.73 -23.58
C VAL A 658 22.54 43.11 -24.04
N PRO A 659 23.51 42.18 -24.11
CA PRO A 659 23.46 40.81 -23.60
C PRO A 659 23.47 40.76 -22.07
N PHE A 660 22.73 39.81 -21.50
CA PHE A 660 22.60 39.69 -20.03
C PHE A 660 23.53 38.63 -19.43
N THR A 661 24.05 37.73 -20.26
CA THR A 661 25.01 36.69 -19.89
C THR A 661 26.42 37.14 -20.28
N LYS A 662 27.37 36.97 -19.36
CA LYS A 662 28.80 37.20 -19.64
C LYS A 662 29.46 35.87 -20.06
N PRO A 663 30.33 35.85 -21.08
CA PRO A 663 31.15 34.68 -21.34
C PRO A 663 32.17 34.52 -20.21
N ILE A 664 32.02 33.49 -19.38
CA ILE A 664 32.83 33.28 -18.16
C ILE A 664 34.03 32.34 -18.40
N PHE A 665 34.21 31.83 -19.62
CA PHE A 665 35.05 30.65 -19.84
C PHE A 665 36.41 30.94 -20.44
N ARG A 666 37.41 30.22 -19.96
CA ARG A 666 38.74 30.19 -20.58
C ARG A 666 38.74 29.17 -21.72
N GLN A 667 39.52 29.41 -22.76
CA GLN A 667 39.65 28.47 -23.88
C GLN A 667 40.11 27.07 -23.42
N SER A 668 40.90 27.00 -22.34
CA SER A 668 41.28 25.74 -21.66
C SER A 668 40.10 24.91 -21.17
N ASP A 669 39.04 25.55 -20.69
CA ASP A 669 37.85 24.88 -20.14
C ASP A 669 37.07 24.20 -21.27
N MET A 670 37.01 24.86 -22.44
CA MET A 670 36.42 24.28 -23.65
C MET A 670 37.22 23.05 -24.11
N TYR A 671 38.56 23.13 -24.20
CA TYR A 671 39.37 21.98 -24.64
C TYR A 671 39.23 20.76 -23.73
N THR A 672 39.26 20.95 -22.41
CA THR A 672 39.13 19.85 -21.44
C THR A 672 37.73 19.23 -21.46
N ALA A 673 36.68 20.05 -21.59
CA ALA A 673 35.30 19.58 -21.66
C ALA A 673 34.91 18.96 -23.01
N SER A 674 35.71 19.11 -24.06
CA SER A 674 35.43 18.54 -25.39
C SER A 674 35.25 17.01 -25.40
N PHE A 675 35.91 16.30 -24.46
CA PHE A 675 35.81 14.85 -24.28
C PHE A 675 34.59 14.40 -23.46
N LEU A 676 33.83 15.34 -22.89
CA LEU A 676 32.64 15.07 -22.09
C LEU A 676 31.38 14.85 -22.96
N ILE A 677 31.45 15.21 -24.24
CA ILE A 677 30.35 15.05 -25.20
C ILE A 677 30.72 13.96 -26.21
N ASN A 678 29.85 12.96 -26.36
CA ASN A 678 29.94 11.92 -27.38
C ASN A 678 28.68 11.92 -28.27
N ASP A 679 28.60 11.00 -29.23
CA ASP A 679 27.49 10.93 -30.18
C ASP A 679 26.12 10.65 -29.51
N LYS A 680 26.12 10.11 -28.29
CA LYS A 680 24.91 9.84 -27.50
C LYS A 680 24.49 11.02 -26.60
N GLY A 681 25.39 11.97 -26.35
CA GLY A 681 25.19 13.14 -25.49
C GLY A 681 26.32 13.31 -24.46
N ILE A 682 25.99 13.87 -23.31
CA ILE A 682 26.93 14.08 -22.19
C ILE A 682 27.29 12.74 -21.51
N ASP A 683 28.58 12.46 -21.34
CA ASP A 683 29.08 11.37 -20.50
C ASP A 683 29.05 11.79 -19.02
N ARG A 684 27.94 11.43 -18.35
CA ARG A 684 27.69 11.78 -16.93
C ARG A 684 28.79 11.30 -15.99
N ARG A 685 29.33 10.10 -16.19
CA ARG A 685 30.36 9.53 -15.29
C ARG A 685 31.63 10.35 -15.33
N ARG A 686 32.04 10.78 -16.53
CA ARG A 686 33.21 11.64 -16.71
C ARG A 686 32.95 13.06 -16.23
N LEU A 687 31.74 13.58 -16.44
CA LEU A 687 31.36 14.93 -16.02
C LEU A 687 31.44 15.12 -14.50
N PHE A 688 30.87 14.19 -13.71
CA PHE A 688 30.83 14.34 -12.26
C PHE A 688 32.22 14.39 -11.58
N GLY A 689 33.24 13.80 -12.21
CA GLY A 689 34.63 13.88 -11.75
C GLY A 689 35.44 15.03 -12.38
N HIS A 690 34.84 15.85 -13.25
CA HIS A 690 35.55 16.89 -13.99
C HIS A 690 35.52 18.23 -13.26
N GLN A 691 36.63 18.98 -13.33
CA GLN A 691 36.78 20.30 -12.67
C GLN A 691 35.74 21.36 -13.06
N VAL A 692 35.10 21.21 -14.23
CA VAL A 692 34.08 22.16 -14.72
C VAL A 692 32.71 21.91 -14.10
N TYR A 693 32.48 20.77 -13.44
CA TYR A 693 31.20 20.43 -12.85
C TYR A 693 31.04 21.05 -11.46
N LYS A 694 30.18 22.07 -11.37
CA LYS A 694 29.99 22.87 -10.14
C LYS A 694 28.73 22.50 -9.34
N TYR A 695 27.93 21.55 -9.82
CA TYR A 695 26.58 21.29 -9.30
C TYR A 695 26.48 20.08 -8.37
N ALA A 696 27.61 19.57 -7.87
CA ALA A 696 27.64 18.39 -6.98
C ALA A 696 26.86 18.57 -5.66
N TYR A 697 26.62 19.82 -5.23
CA TYR A 697 25.88 20.15 -4.02
C TYR A 697 24.34 20.15 -4.21
N LEU A 698 23.84 20.11 -5.45
CA LEU A 698 22.41 20.05 -5.75
C LEU A 698 21.85 18.66 -5.45
N SER A 699 20.53 18.50 -5.31
CA SER A 699 19.92 17.17 -5.17
C SER A 699 20.21 16.32 -6.41
N THR A 700 20.39 15.00 -6.23
CA THR A 700 20.71 14.08 -7.33
C THR A 700 19.66 14.15 -8.43
N ALA A 701 18.37 14.25 -8.05
CA ALA A 701 17.28 14.40 -8.99
C ALA A 701 17.43 15.66 -9.84
N LEU A 702 17.71 16.81 -9.22
CA LEU A 702 17.87 18.07 -9.94
C LEU A 702 19.12 18.07 -10.84
N GLN A 703 20.22 17.47 -10.40
CA GLN A 703 21.42 17.29 -11.23
C GLN A 703 21.07 16.53 -12.51
N GLU A 704 20.36 15.40 -12.40
CA GLU A 704 19.92 14.62 -13.56
C GLU A 704 18.96 15.42 -14.45
N THR A 705 17.98 16.14 -13.88
CA THR A 705 17.08 17.00 -14.66
C THR A 705 17.85 18.03 -15.46
N ILE A 706 18.82 18.74 -14.86
CA ILE A 706 19.63 19.75 -15.57
C ILE A 706 20.37 19.10 -16.74
N LEU A 707 21.05 17.97 -16.52
CA LEU A 707 21.82 17.29 -17.56
C LEU A 707 20.93 16.74 -18.69
N ASP A 708 19.73 16.25 -18.36
CA ASP A 708 18.74 15.81 -19.34
C ASP A 708 18.28 16.97 -20.23
N LYS A 709 17.98 18.12 -19.63
CA LYS A 709 17.57 19.33 -20.38
C LYS A 709 18.70 19.88 -21.24
N ILE A 710 19.95 19.83 -20.77
CA ILE A 710 21.11 20.17 -21.61
C ILE A 710 21.19 19.25 -22.83
N ASN A 711 21.04 17.93 -22.64
CA ASN A 711 21.04 16.98 -23.75
C ASN A 711 19.88 17.21 -24.74
N ILE A 712 18.70 17.56 -24.24
CA ILE A 712 17.54 17.91 -25.09
C ILE A 712 17.85 19.18 -25.90
N LEU A 713 18.41 20.22 -25.26
CA LEU A 713 18.77 21.45 -25.95
C LEU A 713 19.81 21.22 -27.06
N MET A 714 20.83 20.40 -26.81
CA MET A 714 21.84 20.02 -27.83
C MET A 714 21.27 19.29 -29.05
N LYS A 715 20.06 18.72 -28.94
CA LYS A 715 19.37 17.98 -30.01
C LYS A 715 18.20 18.77 -30.62
N SER A 716 17.72 19.79 -29.93
CA SER A 716 16.60 20.63 -30.35
C SER A 716 17.01 21.56 -31.49
N ASP A 717 16.07 21.88 -32.38
CA ASP A 717 16.26 22.88 -33.42
C ASP A 717 15.92 24.31 -32.95
N MET A 718 15.57 24.51 -31.67
CA MET A 718 15.19 25.82 -31.11
C MET A 718 16.24 26.91 -31.34
N LEU A 719 17.51 26.59 -31.21
CA LEU A 719 18.62 27.52 -31.47
C LEU A 719 19.02 27.46 -32.94
N LYS A 720 19.04 28.61 -33.63
CA LYS A 720 19.32 28.67 -35.09
C LYS A 720 20.73 28.18 -35.47
N LYS A 721 21.70 28.18 -34.53
CA LYS A 721 23.11 27.83 -34.76
C LYS A 721 23.55 26.44 -34.22
N ASN A 722 22.63 25.53 -33.88
CA ASN A 722 22.92 24.32 -33.06
C ASN A 722 23.69 23.14 -33.73
N ASN A 723 24.17 23.26 -34.96
CA ASN A 723 24.59 22.08 -35.72
C ASN A 723 26.07 21.66 -35.53
N SER A 724 26.91 22.46 -34.89
CA SER A 724 28.34 22.15 -34.73
C SER A 724 28.67 21.52 -33.37
N LYS A 725 29.70 20.66 -33.33
CA LYS A 725 30.23 20.08 -32.08
C LYS A 725 30.73 21.15 -31.11
N GLU A 726 31.32 22.22 -31.65
CA GLU A 726 31.77 23.38 -30.89
C GLU A 726 30.60 24.12 -30.23
N TYR A 727 29.47 24.26 -30.92
CA TYR A 727 28.27 24.88 -30.35
C TYR A 727 27.66 24.03 -29.24
N LYS A 728 27.64 22.70 -29.37
CA LYS A 728 27.22 21.78 -28.29
C LYS A 728 28.11 21.92 -27.05
N LEU A 729 29.40 22.09 -27.25
CA LEU A 729 30.33 22.36 -26.15
C LEU A 729 30.06 23.71 -25.50
N LYS A 730 29.77 24.75 -26.30
CA LYS A 730 29.34 26.07 -25.83
C LYS A 730 28.06 25.98 -24.99
N ILE A 731 27.07 25.18 -25.40
CA ILE A 731 25.86 24.90 -24.63
C ILE A 731 26.20 24.32 -23.26
N LEU A 732 26.99 23.24 -23.21
CA LEU A 732 27.35 22.56 -21.96
C LEU A 732 28.00 23.54 -20.98
N ILE A 733 29.02 24.25 -21.47
CA ILE A 733 29.85 25.11 -20.64
C ILE A 733 29.04 26.30 -20.11
N THR A 734 28.24 26.95 -20.96
CA THR A 734 27.31 28.03 -20.57
C THR A 734 26.38 27.58 -19.44
N LEU A 735 25.75 26.41 -19.57
CA LEU A 735 24.76 25.92 -18.61
C LEU A 735 25.36 25.34 -17.33
N LEU A 736 26.65 25.01 -17.32
CA LEU A 736 27.39 24.65 -16.10
C LEU A 736 27.91 25.86 -15.31
N SER A 737 27.74 27.09 -15.82
CA SER A 737 28.06 28.32 -15.10
C SER A 737 26.93 29.35 -15.20
N LEU A 738 25.71 28.89 -14.92
CA LEU A 738 24.53 29.75 -14.79
C LEU A 738 24.71 30.77 -13.65
N ASP A 739 24.06 31.93 -13.80
CA ASP A 739 23.95 32.94 -12.74
C ASP A 739 23.26 32.35 -11.49
N ASP A 740 23.79 32.66 -10.30
CA ASP A 740 23.28 32.15 -9.03
C ASP A 740 21.79 32.44 -8.81
N ARG A 741 21.26 33.56 -9.33
CA ARG A 741 19.83 33.91 -9.22
C ARG A 741 18.99 32.93 -10.01
N ILE A 742 19.43 32.58 -11.23
CA ILE A 742 18.77 31.58 -12.07
C ILE A 742 18.86 30.21 -11.41
N LEU A 743 20.04 29.81 -10.94
CA LEU A 743 20.22 28.50 -10.30
C LEU A 743 19.41 28.35 -9.01
N LYS A 744 19.27 29.40 -8.21
CA LYS A 744 18.40 29.43 -7.03
C LYS A 744 16.91 29.38 -7.41
N ALA A 745 16.52 30.00 -8.52
CA ALA A 745 15.15 29.91 -9.02
C ALA A 745 14.81 28.49 -9.47
N ILE A 746 15.74 27.82 -10.17
CA ILE A 746 15.61 26.40 -10.56
C ILE A 746 15.47 25.51 -9.31
N GLN A 747 16.31 25.71 -8.29
CA GLN A 747 16.25 24.95 -7.04
C GLN A 747 14.96 25.13 -6.23
N ARG A 748 14.28 26.27 -6.39
CA ARG A 748 13.02 26.58 -5.69
C ARG A 748 11.78 26.18 -6.48
N PHE A 749 11.96 25.68 -7.71
CA PHE A 749 10.85 25.41 -8.59
C PHE A 749 10.19 24.07 -8.23
N ASP A 750 9.06 24.18 -7.52
CA ASP A 750 8.15 23.06 -7.30
C ASP A 750 7.09 23.02 -8.41
N TYR A 751 7.19 22.03 -9.29
CA TYR A 751 6.59 22.02 -10.62
C TYR A 751 5.08 22.37 -10.69
N PRO A 752 4.21 21.88 -9.79
CA PRO A 752 2.78 22.19 -9.86
C PRO A 752 2.41 23.61 -9.44
N PHE A 753 3.31 24.32 -8.75
CA PHE A 753 3.00 25.59 -8.10
C PHE A 753 3.49 26.78 -8.92
N LYS A 754 4.06 27.79 -8.26
CA LYS A 754 4.48 29.05 -8.88
C LYS A 754 5.68 28.83 -9.81
N VAL A 755 5.48 29.19 -11.08
CA VAL A 755 6.51 29.09 -12.14
C VAL A 755 7.52 30.24 -12.02
N PRO A 756 8.84 29.97 -12.01
CA PRO A 756 9.88 31.00 -12.06
C PRO A 756 9.85 31.79 -13.37
N LYS A 757 10.21 33.07 -13.29
CA LYS A 757 10.00 34.01 -14.40
C LYS A 757 11.27 34.76 -14.75
N LEU A 758 11.48 34.97 -16.04
CA LEU A 758 12.55 35.80 -16.58
C LEU A 758 11.94 36.90 -17.45
N ILE A 759 12.24 38.15 -17.11
CA ILE A 759 11.86 39.31 -17.91
C ILE A 759 13.14 39.98 -18.39
N ILE A 760 13.20 40.25 -19.69
CA ILE A 760 14.29 40.97 -20.33
C ILE A 760 13.70 42.22 -20.97
N PHE A 761 14.20 43.38 -20.57
CA PHE A 761 13.88 44.64 -21.21
C PHE A 761 15.02 45.04 -22.13
N ASP A 762 14.70 45.31 -23.39
CA ASP A 762 15.65 45.66 -24.44
C ASP A 762 15.14 46.87 -25.21
N ASN A 763 15.69 48.04 -24.89
CA ASN A 763 15.41 49.31 -25.57
C ASN A 763 16.58 49.77 -26.46
N THR A 764 17.56 48.90 -26.70
CA THR A 764 18.82 49.21 -27.38
C THR A 764 18.92 48.54 -28.74
N GLU A 765 19.94 48.90 -29.53
CA GLU A 765 20.30 48.18 -30.76
C GLU A 765 21.17 46.94 -30.50
N ASP A 766 21.50 46.65 -29.23
CA ASP A 766 22.34 45.54 -28.83
C ASP A 766 21.65 44.19 -29.11
N LEU A 767 22.45 43.20 -29.52
CA LEU A 767 21.96 41.89 -29.93
C LEU A 767 22.20 40.83 -28.84
N PHE A 768 21.26 39.89 -28.75
CA PHE A 768 21.43 38.67 -27.95
C PHE A 768 22.66 37.89 -28.42
N ASN A 769 23.56 37.58 -27.49
CA ASN A 769 24.67 36.68 -27.78
C ASN A 769 24.20 35.21 -27.77
N ASP A 770 25.07 34.29 -28.16
CA ASP A 770 24.67 32.87 -28.21
C ASP A 770 24.38 32.35 -26.79
N GLU A 771 25.15 32.77 -25.79
CA GLU A 771 24.99 32.40 -24.38
C GLU A 771 23.60 32.76 -23.84
N ASP A 772 23.09 33.94 -24.14
CA ASP A 772 21.75 34.38 -23.77
C ASP A 772 20.69 33.47 -24.39
N SER A 773 20.83 33.15 -25.68
CA SER A 773 19.89 32.25 -26.38
C SER A 773 19.91 30.83 -25.81
N ILE A 774 21.10 30.35 -25.40
CA ILE A 774 21.28 29.05 -24.75
C ILE A 774 20.56 29.03 -23.40
N VAL A 775 20.72 30.09 -22.59
CA VAL A 775 20.05 30.21 -21.29
C VAL A 775 18.54 30.28 -21.48
N LEU A 776 18.04 31.12 -22.38
CA LEU A 776 16.60 31.24 -22.66
C LEU A 776 16.00 29.91 -23.11
N GLY A 777 16.67 29.23 -24.04
CA GLY A 777 16.26 27.93 -24.51
C GLY A 777 16.20 26.90 -23.38
N PHE A 778 17.25 26.83 -22.56
CA PHE A 778 17.31 25.92 -21.42
C PHE A 778 16.20 26.18 -20.39
N LEU A 779 15.94 27.45 -20.07
CA LEU A 779 14.88 27.84 -19.13
C LEU A 779 13.48 27.50 -19.67
N ASN A 780 13.24 27.67 -20.98
CA ASN A 780 12.01 27.22 -21.62
C ASN A 780 11.82 25.70 -21.44
N LEU A 781 12.88 24.90 -21.65
CA LEU A 781 12.84 23.44 -21.49
C LEU A 781 12.57 22.99 -20.04
N LEU A 782 12.98 23.79 -19.05
CA LEU A 782 12.68 23.59 -17.63
C LEU A 782 11.26 24.02 -17.27
N GLY A 783 10.58 24.79 -18.11
CA GLY A 783 9.22 25.28 -17.89
C GLY A 783 9.17 26.66 -17.24
N PHE A 784 10.19 27.50 -17.40
CA PHE A 784 10.15 28.90 -16.95
C PHE A 784 9.24 29.75 -17.84
N ASP A 785 8.64 30.78 -17.26
CA ASP A 785 7.99 31.83 -18.04
C ASP A 785 9.02 32.88 -18.46
N ILE A 786 9.05 33.20 -19.75
CA ILE A 786 10.04 34.10 -20.35
C ILE A 786 9.31 35.20 -21.11
N LEU A 787 9.64 36.45 -20.80
CA LEU A 787 9.09 37.63 -21.44
C LEU A 787 10.22 38.55 -21.91
N VAL A 788 10.23 38.84 -23.21
CA VAL A 788 11.13 39.85 -23.81
C VAL A 788 10.31 41.08 -24.15
N ILE A 789 10.68 42.23 -23.61
CA ILE A 789 9.99 43.50 -23.79
C ILE A 789 10.88 44.40 -24.64
N THR A 790 10.40 44.77 -25.82
CA THR A 790 11.16 45.53 -26.81
C THR A 790 10.34 46.74 -27.29
N PRO A 791 10.37 47.88 -26.57
CA PRO A 791 9.58 49.07 -26.91
C PRO A 791 9.92 49.66 -28.28
N THR A 792 11.14 49.44 -28.76
CA THR A 792 11.66 49.87 -30.07
C THR A 792 11.13 49.03 -31.24
N GLY A 793 10.51 47.89 -30.96
CA GLY A 793 10.04 46.94 -31.97
C GLY A 793 11.15 46.26 -32.79
N TYR A 794 12.43 46.41 -32.40
CA TYR A 794 13.55 45.80 -33.11
C TYR A 794 13.50 44.27 -33.12
N ASN A 795 14.10 43.67 -34.16
CA ASN A 795 14.36 42.24 -34.22
C ASN A 795 15.57 41.91 -33.36
N ASN A 796 15.38 41.08 -32.33
CA ASN A 796 16.40 40.74 -31.35
C ASN A 796 16.46 39.21 -31.17
N ILE A 797 15.57 38.62 -30.39
CA ILE A 797 15.49 37.18 -30.13
C ILE A 797 15.21 36.36 -31.39
N GLU A 798 14.55 36.96 -32.39
CA GLU A 798 14.33 36.38 -33.72
C GLU A 798 15.62 35.94 -34.39
N GLN A 799 16.75 36.57 -34.10
CA GLN A 799 18.02 36.23 -34.75
C GLN A 799 18.65 34.94 -34.22
N GLN A 800 18.30 34.52 -32.99
CA GLN A 800 18.95 33.42 -32.30
C GLN A 800 18.01 32.22 -32.07
N ILE A 801 16.71 32.46 -31.81
CA ILE A 801 15.71 31.43 -31.52
C ILE A 801 14.68 31.34 -32.64
N GLN A 802 14.25 30.11 -33.01
CA GLN A 802 13.20 29.93 -34.00
C GLN A 802 11.84 30.43 -33.49
N GLU A 803 11.11 31.17 -34.32
CA GLU A 803 9.82 31.81 -33.99
C GLU A 803 8.70 30.84 -33.59
N LYS A 804 8.81 29.54 -33.89
CA LYS A 804 7.81 28.56 -33.46
C LYS A 804 7.83 28.25 -31.96
N TYR A 805 8.84 28.72 -31.23
CA TYR A 805 9.02 28.45 -29.79
C TYR A 805 8.60 29.59 -28.88
N TYR A 806 8.15 30.73 -29.42
CA TYR A 806 7.66 31.86 -28.64
C TYR A 806 6.62 32.65 -29.42
N ASP A 807 5.76 33.39 -28.70
CA ASP A 807 4.78 34.29 -29.31
C ASP A 807 5.34 35.71 -29.45
N THR A 808 4.91 36.43 -30.48
CA THR A 808 5.22 37.87 -30.64
C THR A 808 3.93 38.68 -30.62
N HIS A 809 3.75 39.49 -29.58
CA HIS A 809 2.65 40.43 -29.43
C HIS A 809 3.10 41.83 -29.86
N LYS A 810 2.53 42.35 -30.95
CA LYS A 810 2.82 43.69 -31.44
C LYS A 810 1.83 44.70 -30.86
N LEU A 811 2.33 45.78 -30.29
CA LEU A 811 1.52 46.89 -29.77
C LEU A 811 1.36 48.01 -30.80
N GLU A 812 0.56 49.01 -30.46
CA GLU A 812 0.09 50.07 -31.36
C GLU A 812 1.20 50.99 -31.89
N THR A 813 2.20 51.29 -31.05
CA THR A 813 3.25 52.27 -31.35
C THR A 813 4.64 51.72 -31.09
N ILE A 814 5.65 52.34 -31.66
CA ILE A 814 7.06 52.05 -31.39
C ILE A 814 7.66 53.30 -30.75
N ASN A 815 8.47 53.12 -29.70
CA ASN A 815 9.17 54.21 -29.04
C ASN A 815 10.66 53.91 -28.95
N PHE A 816 11.46 54.82 -29.49
CA PHE A 816 12.92 54.82 -29.41
C PHE A 816 13.37 55.55 -28.14
N ASP A 817 14.51 55.15 -27.56
CA ASP A 817 15.12 55.76 -26.36
C ASP A 817 14.25 55.74 -25.09
N LEU A 818 13.32 54.80 -24.99
CA LEU A 818 12.46 54.65 -23.83
C LEU A 818 13.22 53.99 -22.67
N ASN A 819 13.75 54.79 -21.74
CA ASN A 819 14.45 54.28 -20.55
C ASN A 819 13.49 53.79 -19.47
N LEU A 820 13.95 52.81 -18.68
CA LEU A 820 13.20 52.30 -17.53
C LEU A 820 12.95 53.42 -16.50
N PRO A 821 11.70 53.71 -16.12
CA PRO A 821 11.38 54.70 -15.12
C PRO A 821 11.65 54.16 -13.71
N ASP A 822 11.79 55.06 -12.73
CA ASP A 822 11.71 54.66 -11.32
C ASP A 822 10.28 54.23 -11.01
N PHE A 823 10.06 52.92 -10.93
CA PHE A 823 8.74 52.35 -10.68
C PHE A 823 8.14 52.80 -9.33
N ASN A 824 8.93 53.32 -8.37
CA ASN A 824 8.39 53.88 -7.12
C ASN A 824 7.68 55.23 -7.31
N SER A 825 8.02 55.97 -8.37
CA SER A 825 7.42 57.28 -8.70
C SER A 825 6.11 57.18 -9.46
N LEU A 826 5.79 56.01 -10.03
CA LEU A 826 4.56 55.77 -10.77
C LEU A 826 3.40 55.52 -9.81
N ASN A 827 2.46 56.48 -9.76
CA ASN A 827 1.18 56.35 -9.07
C ASN A 827 0.39 55.18 -9.67
N ILE A 828 0.39 54.05 -8.97
CA ILE A 828 -0.51 52.93 -9.29
C ILE A 828 -1.92 53.40 -8.94
N ASN A 829 -2.64 53.93 -9.92
CA ASN A 829 -4.08 53.79 -9.88
C ASN A 829 -4.30 52.28 -9.85
N LYS A 830 -4.73 51.72 -8.70
CA LYS A 830 -5.23 50.34 -8.64
C LYS A 830 -6.27 50.25 -9.74
N ALA A 831 -5.89 49.72 -10.90
CA ALA A 831 -6.80 49.48 -11.99
C ALA A 831 -7.91 48.64 -11.37
N LYS A 832 -9.13 49.18 -11.37
CA LYS A 832 -10.31 48.44 -10.98
C LYS A 832 -10.24 47.15 -11.77
N SER A 833 -10.17 46.02 -11.05
CA SER A 833 -10.21 44.70 -11.63
C SER A 833 -11.23 44.70 -12.77
N ILE A 834 -10.85 44.21 -13.95
CA ILE A 834 -11.74 44.08 -15.11
C ILE A 834 -13.00 43.27 -14.72
N LEU A 835 -12.91 42.42 -13.69
CA LEU A 835 -14.05 41.71 -13.07
C LEU A 835 -15.06 42.65 -12.38
N GLY A 836 -14.63 43.81 -11.88
CA GLY A 836 -15.50 44.81 -11.26
C GLY A 836 -16.36 45.59 -12.27
N ASN A 837 -16.02 45.56 -13.56
CA ASN A 837 -16.86 46.12 -14.63
C ASN A 837 -17.79 45.07 -15.25
N LEU A 838 -17.46 43.78 -15.13
CA LEU A 838 -18.35 42.69 -15.57
C LEU A 838 -19.44 42.37 -14.54
N PHE A 839 -19.17 42.58 -13.25
CA PHE A 839 -20.14 42.45 -12.17
C PHE A 839 -20.51 43.83 -11.63
N GLY A 840 -21.31 44.56 -12.43
CA GLY A 840 -21.98 45.77 -11.98
C GLY A 840 -22.82 45.51 -10.72
N ARG A 841 -22.78 46.49 -9.82
CA ARG A 841 -23.55 46.61 -8.56
C ARG A 841 -24.94 45.96 -8.65
N GLY A 842 -25.14 44.92 -7.86
CA GLY A 842 -26.43 44.31 -7.60
C GLY A 842 -26.25 43.10 -6.68
N TYR A 843 -26.58 43.30 -5.41
CA TYR A 843 -26.59 42.36 -4.27
C TYR A 843 -25.31 42.27 -3.43
#